data_AF-A0A1Y2AE39-F1
#
_entry.id   AF-A0A1Y2AE39-F1
#
_cell.length_a   1.000
_cell.length_b   1.000
_cell.length_c   1.000
_cell.angle_alpha   90.00
_cell.angle_beta   90.00
_cell.angle_gamma   90.00
#
_symmetry.space_group_name_H-M   'P 1'
#
loop_
_entity.id
_entity.type
_entity.pdbx_description
1 polymer ?
#
loop_
_entity_poly.entity_id
_entity_poly.type
_entity_poly.pdbx_seq_one_letter_code
_entity_poly.pdbx_strand_id
1 'polypeptide(L)'
;MNLLNYNSIPSLFYHLLLLLSTTHIINAYSVIIEDFESFENELKNSKTYNEVELIIAKNITIDHKIEIKSNKNVNISIIGASSNIYIDWNVYNKEIIDSDDYDTLKIYDANKVILENISIIGNVYFMNINNVIVNSYFSNGYMNIYYCDLSINDSIFKVSNDRALNVLVLNDSSGSIKNTIINASPKIKIAVDINRSKFTFNHVIIKGSFDKLEKLPIYHRALNLYSSNVQLNDIEIDNFGDISPNGFMIASNNSNFTIIDSSIHNGYSIDTVAISNLWKSEMVILNSKIYDIYSNYSVAFIGNGGNLRINTLEVYNDNNLTKYCNRKVRIGGSAIRTYNNGFTYVNNMFVHNMKINSVYLISEAGKFKGNNITINDIEVSHYGAPFTTYDTMGGLFNLENVFINNINHFESKRGSLLIWLESSSEIIIKNCIINGGYSTNELTKIIHYEGTNKTKMSISNAEFRDIFINDYFITYGIGNSLELNDINFINCKSNNGILNINSHSENLKINNIYVDGYNRNTTYLDFEKESNINFSSIFSLNKASYFMINNITIVNSSLYYGFYNKGNPTIDLLNSRFENNIIYNSILYIKDNIFSKFSIGNTEFISNIGKQGVILQNMSSKKIYTGSFKNCIFKNNKAMGNGGILFSITSLKTTTFDNCTVCFSQKKEYEPTFKPNILSDSENVLANGISFGGPFVTNPTKVLCNPIEPRSINSGDKINVNCSLLDDYNNVYDFQKELESANIKDFVFFKVTIENKKKKHYDKVGLKGKTIEYCWKNCMSDHIFGK
;
A
#
# COMPACT_ATOMS: atom_id res chain seq x y z
N MET A 1 -24.91 -13.32 -108.96
CA MET A 1 -23.85 -12.28 -108.94
C MET A 1 -24.54 -10.99 -108.51
N ASN A 2 -24.32 -10.35 -107.36
CA ASN A 2 -23.32 -10.41 -106.28
C ASN A 2 -24.10 -10.10 -104.97
N LEU A 3 -24.09 -10.86 -103.87
CA LEU A 3 -23.04 -11.08 -102.85
C LEU A 3 -22.28 -9.80 -102.44
N LEU A 4 -22.71 -9.18 -101.34
CA LEU A 4 -21.85 -8.46 -100.38
C LEU A 4 -22.46 -8.48 -98.96
N ASN A 5 -21.86 -9.35 -98.16
CA ASN A 5 -21.78 -9.55 -96.71
C ASN A 5 -22.60 -8.69 -95.72
N TYR A 6 -23.55 -9.39 -95.09
CA TYR A 6 -23.72 -9.45 -93.64
C TYR A 6 -22.43 -9.96 -92.96
N ASN A 7 -21.91 -9.26 -91.93
CA ASN A 7 -21.17 -9.90 -90.81
C ASN A 7 -20.76 -8.94 -89.66
N SER A 8 -20.97 -7.62 -89.76
CA SER A 8 -20.65 -6.69 -88.66
C SER A 8 -21.83 -6.36 -87.74
N ILE A 9 -23.07 -6.64 -88.15
CA ILE A 9 -24.27 -6.26 -87.39
C ILE A 9 -24.43 -7.10 -86.10
N PRO A 10 -24.23 -8.44 -86.09
CA PRO A 10 -24.38 -9.22 -84.86
C PRO A 10 -23.31 -8.91 -83.81
N SER A 11 -22.05 -8.61 -84.19
CA SER A 11 -21.01 -8.27 -83.20
C SER A 11 -21.17 -6.85 -82.66
N LEU A 12 -21.64 -5.90 -83.48
CA LEU A 12 -22.07 -4.58 -83.01
C LEU A 12 -23.27 -4.68 -82.09
N PHE A 13 -24.26 -5.54 -82.38
CA PHE A 13 -25.39 -5.76 -81.49
C PHE A 13 -24.97 -6.44 -80.18
N TYR A 14 -24.03 -7.38 -80.22
CA TYR A 14 -23.50 -8.04 -79.02
C TYR A 14 -22.60 -7.12 -78.19
N HIS A 15 -21.80 -6.24 -78.81
CA HIS A 15 -21.04 -5.20 -78.13
C HIS A 15 -21.92 -4.05 -77.63
N LEU A 16 -23.02 -3.72 -78.31
CA LEU A 16 -24.01 -2.76 -77.85
C LEU A 16 -24.84 -3.35 -76.70
N LEU A 17 -25.21 -4.65 -76.75
CA LEU A 17 -25.84 -5.35 -75.63
C LEU A 17 -24.87 -5.52 -74.46
N LEU A 18 -23.59 -5.83 -74.71
CA LEU A 18 -22.56 -5.82 -73.66
C LEU A 18 -22.38 -4.42 -73.09
N LEU A 19 -22.29 -3.37 -73.91
CA LEU A 19 -22.21 -1.98 -73.44
C LEU A 19 -23.47 -1.58 -72.67
N LEU A 20 -24.67 -1.95 -73.11
CA LEU A 20 -25.93 -1.65 -72.42
C LEU A 20 -26.13 -2.49 -71.14
N SER A 21 -25.58 -3.70 -71.07
CA SER A 21 -25.59 -4.56 -69.88
C SER A 21 -24.42 -4.30 -68.93
N THR A 22 -23.35 -3.65 -69.39
CA THR A 22 -22.17 -3.27 -68.58
C THR A 22 -22.14 -1.79 -68.23
N THR A 23 -22.94 -0.94 -68.88
CA THR A 23 -23.31 0.36 -68.33
C THR A 23 -24.33 0.13 -67.23
N HIS A 24 -23.84 -0.31 -66.07
CA HIS A 24 -24.32 0.27 -64.83
C HIS A 24 -24.10 1.77 -64.98
N ILE A 25 -25.09 2.49 -65.53
CA ILE A 25 -25.13 3.94 -65.44
C ILE A 25 -25.22 4.19 -63.93
N ILE A 26 -24.07 4.55 -63.37
CA ILE A 26 -23.95 5.19 -62.07
C ILE A 26 -24.60 6.56 -62.28
N ASN A 27 -25.93 6.63 -62.20
CA ASN A 27 -26.65 7.88 -62.11
C ASN A 27 -26.40 8.41 -60.69
N ALA A 28 -25.26 9.07 -60.51
CA ALA A 28 -25.02 9.94 -59.38
C ALA A 28 -25.90 11.18 -59.58
N TYR A 29 -26.80 11.42 -58.64
CA TYR A 29 -27.78 12.50 -58.67
C TYR A 29 -27.47 13.46 -57.54
N SER A 30 -27.10 14.70 -57.88
CA SER A 30 -26.81 15.77 -56.91
C SER A 30 -27.86 16.87 -57.03
N VAL A 31 -28.44 17.30 -55.91
CA VAL A 31 -29.54 18.28 -55.86
C VAL A 31 -29.35 19.26 -54.72
N ILE A 32 -29.65 20.54 -54.98
CA ILE A 32 -29.65 21.59 -53.97
C ILE A 32 -31.02 21.63 -53.30
N ILE A 33 -31.04 21.54 -51.97
CA ILE A 33 -32.25 21.55 -51.16
C ILE A 33 -32.36 22.90 -50.44
N GLU A 34 -33.48 23.60 -50.67
CA GLU A 34 -33.76 24.91 -50.05
C GLU A 34 -34.92 24.89 -49.04
N ASP A 35 -35.70 23.81 -48.99
CA ASP A 35 -36.89 23.66 -48.15
C ASP A 35 -37.15 22.20 -47.73
N PHE A 36 -38.10 22.01 -46.82
CA PHE A 36 -38.46 20.71 -46.25
C PHE A 36 -39.10 19.74 -47.26
N GLU A 37 -40.03 20.24 -48.08
CA GLU A 37 -40.79 19.41 -49.04
C GLU A 37 -39.83 18.81 -50.09
N SER A 38 -38.88 19.61 -50.57
CA SER A 38 -37.82 19.18 -51.47
C SER A 38 -36.90 18.17 -50.79
N PHE A 39 -36.50 18.42 -49.53
CA PHE A 39 -35.67 17.48 -48.76
C PHE A 39 -36.32 16.10 -48.64
N GLU A 40 -37.58 16.06 -48.20
CA GLU A 40 -38.28 14.81 -47.96
C GLU A 40 -38.54 14.05 -49.28
N ASN A 41 -38.96 14.75 -50.33
CA ASN A 41 -39.22 14.14 -51.63
C ASN A 41 -37.95 13.55 -52.25
N GLU A 42 -36.86 14.30 -52.28
CA GLU A 42 -35.60 13.82 -52.87
C GLU A 42 -34.98 12.68 -52.06
N LEU A 43 -35.06 12.74 -50.72
CA LEU A 43 -34.61 11.66 -49.87
C LEU A 43 -35.48 10.39 -50.06
N LYS A 44 -36.80 10.50 -50.24
CA LYS A 44 -37.70 9.37 -50.61
C LYS A 44 -37.38 8.82 -52.01
N ASN A 45 -37.03 9.68 -52.96
CA ASN A 45 -36.66 9.30 -54.33
C ASN A 45 -35.30 8.59 -54.41
N SER A 46 -34.46 8.67 -53.36
CA SER A 46 -33.16 8.00 -53.32
C SER A 46 -33.19 6.50 -53.59
N LYS A 47 -34.34 5.84 -53.41
CA LYS A 47 -34.54 4.42 -53.76
C LYS A 47 -34.34 4.10 -55.24
N THR A 48 -34.43 5.11 -56.11
CA THR A 48 -34.38 4.96 -57.57
C THR A 48 -32.99 5.18 -58.17
N TYR A 49 -32.05 5.71 -57.38
CA TYR A 49 -30.68 6.03 -57.82
C TYR A 49 -29.66 5.17 -57.07
N ASN A 50 -28.51 4.93 -57.68
CA ASN A 50 -27.40 4.24 -57.00
C ASN A 50 -26.64 5.19 -56.06
N GLU A 51 -26.64 6.49 -56.34
CA GLU A 51 -25.96 7.51 -55.55
C GLU A 51 -26.78 8.81 -55.57
N VAL A 52 -27.09 9.34 -54.38
CA VAL A 52 -27.82 10.59 -54.18
C VAL A 52 -27.04 11.50 -53.25
N GLU A 53 -26.83 12.74 -53.67
CA GLU A 53 -26.19 13.79 -52.91
C GLU A 53 -27.16 14.97 -52.73
N LEU A 54 -27.57 15.21 -51.49
CA LEU A 54 -28.47 16.30 -51.10
C LEU A 54 -27.64 17.42 -50.47
N ILE A 55 -27.50 18.55 -51.18
CA ILE A 55 -26.77 19.72 -50.71
C ILE A 55 -27.77 20.70 -50.08
N ILE A 56 -27.78 20.77 -48.75
CA ILE A 56 -28.70 21.61 -47.98
C ILE A 56 -28.18 23.05 -47.95
N ALA A 57 -28.83 23.95 -48.69
CA ALA A 57 -28.40 25.34 -48.85
C ALA A 57 -29.01 26.30 -47.82
N LYS A 58 -30.13 25.92 -47.19
CA LYS A 58 -30.84 26.72 -46.18
C LYS A 58 -31.23 25.85 -44.98
N ASN A 59 -31.51 26.49 -43.85
CA ASN A 59 -32.05 25.78 -42.69
C ASN A 59 -33.43 25.22 -43.02
N ILE A 60 -33.69 24.00 -42.55
CA ILE A 60 -34.93 23.27 -42.81
C ILE A 60 -35.59 22.95 -41.49
N THR A 61 -36.92 23.10 -41.44
CA THR A 61 -37.72 22.68 -40.30
C THR A 61 -38.58 21.49 -40.69
N ILE A 62 -38.36 20.36 -40.04
CA ILE A 62 -39.13 19.14 -40.16
C ILE A 62 -40.31 19.22 -39.17
N ASP A 63 -41.51 18.90 -39.63
CA ASP A 63 -42.74 18.91 -38.82
C ASP A 63 -43.25 17.50 -38.47
N HIS A 64 -42.68 16.45 -39.06
CA HIS A 64 -43.00 15.04 -38.77
C HIS A 64 -41.80 14.11 -38.98
N LYS A 65 -41.86 12.90 -38.43
CA LYS A 65 -40.79 11.89 -38.59
C LYS A 65 -40.59 11.49 -40.05
N ILE A 66 -39.35 11.49 -40.52
CA ILE A 66 -38.96 10.98 -41.85
C ILE A 66 -38.44 9.54 -41.70
N GLU A 67 -39.06 8.61 -42.42
CA GLU A 67 -38.67 7.19 -42.42
C GLU A 67 -38.40 6.66 -43.83
N ILE A 68 -37.18 6.16 -44.06
CA ILE A 68 -36.72 5.74 -45.38
C ILE A 68 -36.09 4.37 -45.33
N LYS A 69 -36.74 3.45 -46.04
CA LYS A 69 -36.20 2.14 -46.37
C LYS A 69 -35.67 2.14 -47.80
N SER A 70 -34.36 2.14 -47.95
CA SER A 70 -33.65 2.18 -49.23
C SER A 70 -33.36 0.77 -49.76
N ASN A 71 -32.55 0.69 -50.82
CA ASN A 71 -31.96 -0.53 -51.33
C ASN A 71 -30.48 -0.60 -50.89
N LYS A 72 -30.00 -1.80 -50.50
CA LYS A 72 -28.64 -2.05 -49.96
C LYS A 72 -27.48 -1.64 -50.88
N ASN A 73 -27.77 -1.25 -52.12
CA ASN A 73 -26.79 -0.77 -53.10
C ASN A 73 -26.74 0.78 -53.22
N VAL A 74 -27.58 1.51 -52.49
CA VAL A 74 -27.71 2.97 -52.62
C VAL A 74 -26.73 3.70 -51.70
N ASN A 75 -26.05 4.72 -52.24
CA ASN A 75 -25.27 5.69 -51.48
C ASN A 75 -26.10 6.97 -51.28
N ILE A 76 -26.23 7.46 -50.05
CA ILE A 76 -26.95 8.68 -49.72
C ILE A 76 -26.00 9.64 -49.02
N SER A 77 -25.83 10.85 -49.53
CA SER A 77 -25.03 11.91 -48.92
C SER A 77 -25.93 13.09 -48.59
N ILE A 78 -25.92 13.57 -47.35
CA ILE A 78 -26.62 14.77 -46.90
C ILE A 78 -25.56 15.76 -46.41
N ILE A 79 -25.36 16.84 -47.16
CA ILE A 79 -24.24 17.74 -46.99
C ILE A 79 -24.76 19.16 -46.80
N GLY A 80 -24.42 19.83 -45.71
CA GLY A 80 -24.70 21.25 -45.55
C GLY A 80 -23.79 22.09 -46.44
N ALA A 81 -24.34 23.09 -47.12
CA ALA A 81 -23.56 24.05 -47.91
C ALA A 81 -22.57 24.87 -47.05
N SER A 82 -22.78 24.89 -45.74
CA SER A 82 -21.84 25.39 -44.73
C SER A 82 -22.11 24.71 -43.38
N SER A 83 -21.17 24.83 -42.43
CA SER A 83 -21.32 24.30 -41.06
C SER A 83 -22.47 24.92 -40.24
N ASN A 84 -23.09 26.01 -40.72
CA ASN A 84 -24.19 26.70 -40.07
C ASN A 84 -25.57 26.27 -40.59
N ILE A 85 -25.67 25.11 -41.26
CA ILE A 85 -26.94 24.56 -41.73
C ILE A 85 -27.60 23.73 -40.65
N TYR A 86 -28.88 24.00 -40.38
CA TYR A 86 -29.69 23.30 -39.39
C TYR A 86 -30.87 22.59 -40.04
N ILE A 87 -31.05 21.32 -39.68
CA ILE A 87 -32.30 20.57 -39.85
C ILE A 87 -32.94 20.47 -38.46
N ASP A 88 -34.00 21.23 -38.24
CA ASP A 88 -34.67 21.37 -36.95
C ASP A 88 -35.99 20.62 -36.91
N TRP A 89 -36.25 19.87 -35.83
CA TRP A 89 -37.52 19.17 -35.65
C TRP A 89 -38.45 19.92 -34.67
N ASN A 90 -39.52 20.51 -35.20
CA ASN A 90 -40.35 21.50 -34.48
C ASN A 90 -41.45 20.91 -33.58
N VAL A 91 -41.40 19.61 -33.25
CA VAL A 91 -42.47 18.96 -32.47
C VAL A 91 -42.21 19.13 -30.97
N TYR A 92 -42.36 20.36 -30.48
CA TYR A 92 -42.19 20.72 -29.06
C TYR A 92 -43.48 20.73 -28.23
N ASN A 93 -44.64 20.34 -28.76
CA ASN A 93 -45.94 20.68 -28.14
C ASN A 93 -47.01 19.58 -28.00
N LYS A 94 -46.67 18.28 -28.04
CA LYS A 94 -47.67 17.22 -27.74
C LYS A 94 -47.22 16.30 -26.61
N GLU A 95 -48.09 16.18 -25.60
CA GLU A 95 -48.06 15.16 -24.56
C GLU A 95 -48.16 13.77 -25.23
N ILE A 96 -47.02 13.18 -25.58
CA ILE A 96 -46.92 11.81 -26.10
C ILE A 96 -45.86 11.09 -25.27
N ILE A 97 -46.22 9.88 -24.81
CA ILE A 97 -45.66 9.19 -23.65
C ILE A 97 -44.55 8.18 -24.03
N ASP A 98 -44.31 7.90 -25.32
CA ASP A 98 -43.34 6.89 -25.76
C ASP A 98 -42.09 7.47 -26.47
N SER A 99 -40.92 6.88 -26.17
CA SER A 99 -39.60 7.32 -26.66
C SER A 99 -39.36 7.03 -28.15
N ASP A 100 -40.05 6.04 -28.72
CA ASP A 100 -39.83 5.59 -30.11
C ASP A 100 -40.47 6.51 -31.16
N ASP A 101 -41.36 7.41 -30.73
CA ASP A 101 -42.00 8.43 -31.58
C ASP A 101 -41.15 9.71 -31.73
N TYR A 102 -39.96 9.77 -31.10
CA TYR A 102 -39.07 10.93 -31.12
C TYR A 102 -38.01 10.94 -32.22
N ASP A 103 -38.05 9.99 -33.17
CA ASP A 103 -37.05 9.90 -34.22
C ASP A 103 -37.33 10.86 -35.38
N THR A 104 -36.41 11.77 -35.65
CA THR A 104 -36.53 12.79 -36.71
C THR A 104 -36.20 12.20 -38.08
N LEU A 105 -35.16 11.38 -38.15
CA LEU A 105 -34.69 10.77 -39.38
C LEU A 105 -34.34 9.30 -39.15
N LYS A 106 -35.00 8.39 -39.89
CA LYS A 106 -34.65 6.97 -39.92
C LYS A 106 -34.25 6.54 -41.34
N ILE A 107 -33.07 5.95 -41.49
CA ILE A 107 -32.60 5.37 -42.74
C ILE A 107 -32.29 3.88 -42.54
N TYR A 108 -32.87 3.05 -43.41
CA TYR A 108 -32.73 1.59 -43.41
C TYR A 108 -32.17 1.09 -44.75
N ASP A 109 -31.40 0.00 -44.69
CA ASP A 109 -31.02 -0.83 -45.84
C ASP A 109 -30.36 -0.03 -46.98
N ALA A 110 -29.22 0.62 -46.73
CA ALA A 110 -28.42 1.36 -47.72
C ALA A 110 -26.98 0.83 -47.82
N ASN A 111 -26.28 1.10 -48.92
CA ASN A 111 -24.86 0.78 -49.02
C ASN A 111 -24.02 1.76 -48.19
N LYS A 112 -24.24 3.05 -48.39
CA LYS A 112 -23.47 4.11 -47.73
C LYS A 112 -24.37 5.27 -47.35
N VAL A 113 -24.17 5.83 -46.16
CA VAL A 113 -24.77 7.11 -45.75
C VAL A 113 -23.66 8.07 -45.32
N ILE A 114 -23.66 9.30 -45.83
CA ILE A 114 -22.74 10.37 -45.45
C ILE A 114 -23.55 11.53 -44.87
N LEU A 115 -23.20 11.99 -43.68
CA LEU A 115 -23.66 13.25 -43.11
C LEU A 115 -22.45 14.18 -42.97
N GLU A 116 -22.50 15.36 -43.57
CA GLU A 116 -21.37 16.30 -43.54
C GLU A 116 -21.80 17.75 -43.38
N ASN A 117 -21.07 18.52 -42.56
CA ASN A 117 -21.25 19.96 -42.36
C ASN A 117 -22.69 20.36 -42.01
N ILE A 118 -23.36 19.57 -41.17
CA ILE A 118 -24.79 19.75 -40.89
C ILE A 118 -25.10 19.60 -39.40
N SER A 119 -26.06 20.40 -38.94
CA SER A 119 -26.63 20.32 -37.60
C SER A 119 -28.01 19.69 -37.64
N ILE A 120 -28.26 18.59 -36.93
CA ILE A 120 -29.60 17.99 -36.79
C ILE A 120 -30.08 18.15 -35.35
N ILE A 121 -31.16 18.90 -35.17
CA ILE A 121 -31.85 19.04 -33.88
C ILE A 121 -32.98 18.00 -33.89
N GLY A 122 -32.71 16.83 -33.33
CA GLY A 122 -33.57 15.67 -33.47
C GLY A 122 -32.81 14.36 -33.39
N ASN A 123 -33.54 13.24 -33.25
CA ASN A 123 -32.90 11.93 -33.14
C ASN A 123 -32.70 11.30 -34.52
N VAL A 124 -31.57 10.63 -34.71
CA VAL A 124 -31.18 10.00 -35.98
C VAL A 124 -31.00 8.51 -35.78
N TYR A 125 -31.56 7.72 -36.70
CA TYR A 125 -31.58 6.26 -36.65
C TYR A 125 -31.03 5.65 -37.94
N PHE A 126 -30.05 4.76 -37.80
CA PHE A 126 -29.40 4.03 -38.89
C PHE A 126 -29.47 2.53 -38.64
N MET A 127 -29.98 1.77 -39.61
CA MET A 127 -30.05 0.30 -39.50
C MET A 127 -29.75 -0.41 -40.83
N ASN A 128 -28.92 -1.46 -40.75
CA ASN A 128 -28.52 -2.29 -41.89
C ASN A 128 -27.86 -1.46 -43.02
N ILE A 129 -26.94 -0.57 -42.66
CA ILE A 129 -26.20 0.25 -43.63
C ILE A 129 -24.76 -0.20 -43.65
N ASN A 130 -24.19 -0.55 -44.81
CA ASN A 130 -22.82 -1.09 -44.83
C ASN A 130 -21.82 -0.07 -44.27
N ASN A 131 -21.89 1.20 -44.70
CA ASN A 131 -21.02 2.27 -44.20
C ASN A 131 -21.79 3.54 -43.84
N VAL A 132 -21.61 4.05 -42.62
CA VAL A 132 -22.10 5.36 -42.18
C VAL A 132 -20.90 6.26 -41.90
N ILE A 133 -20.85 7.44 -42.53
CA ILE A 133 -19.80 8.45 -42.32
C ILE A 133 -20.48 9.72 -41.82
N VAL A 134 -20.02 10.23 -40.68
CA VAL A 134 -20.52 11.46 -40.05
C VAL A 134 -19.32 12.37 -39.81
N ASN A 135 -19.27 13.52 -40.48
CA ASN A 135 -18.16 14.47 -40.41
C ASN A 135 -18.67 15.88 -40.12
N SER A 136 -18.00 16.63 -39.23
CA SER A 136 -18.37 18.03 -38.94
C SER A 136 -19.86 18.20 -38.62
N TYR A 137 -20.36 17.31 -37.77
CA TYR A 137 -21.79 17.15 -37.48
C TYR A 137 -22.11 17.64 -36.08
N PHE A 138 -23.18 18.42 -35.95
CA PHE A 138 -23.72 18.80 -34.65
C PHE A 138 -25.09 18.13 -34.44
N SER A 139 -25.31 17.51 -33.28
CA SER A 139 -26.62 16.98 -32.93
C SER A 139 -27.12 17.51 -31.60
N ASN A 140 -28.39 17.92 -31.60
CA ASN A 140 -29.18 18.12 -30.39
C ASN A 140 -30.30 17.08 -30.28
N GLY A 141 -29.89 15.82 -30.26
CA GLY A 141 -30.70 14.61 -30.12
C GLY A 141 -29.78 13.40 -30.01
N TYR A 142 -30.34 12.21 -29.79
CA TYR A 142 -29.55 10.98 -29.73
C TYR A 142 -29.40 10.33 -31.09
N MET A 143 -28.36 9.51 -31.24
CA MET A 143 -28.07 8.76 -32.45
C MET A 143 -28.05 7.26 -32.17
N ASN A 144 -28.82 6.52 -32.95
CA ASN A 144 -29.04 5.09 -32.81
C ASN A 144 -28.50 4.36 -34.05
N ILE A 145 -27.54 3.44 -33.88
CA ILE A 145 -26.86 2.75 -34.97
C ILE A 145 -26.88 1.24 -34.77
N TYR A 146 -27.41 0.52 -35.76
CA TYR A 146 -27.61 -0.93 -35.74
C TYR A 146 -27.07 -1.57 -37.02
N TYR A 147 -26.22 -2.59 -36.89
CA TYR A 147 -25.70 -3.37 -38.02
C TYR A 147 -24.98 -2.50 -39.08
N CYS A 148 -24.05 -1.66 -38.66
CA CYS A 148 -23.30 -0.76 -39.55
C CYS A 148 -21.79 -0.76 -39.30
N ASP A 149 -20.99 -0.49 -40.34
CA ASP A 149 -19.64 0.05 -40.15
C ASP A 149 -19.70 1.59 -40.11
N LEU A 150 -19.12 2.21 -39.07
CA LEU A 150 -19.31 3.62 -38.74
C LEU A 150 -17.99 4.39 -38.64
N SER A 151 -17.96 5.58 -39.22
CA SER A 151 -16.90 6.58 -38.99
C SER A 151 -17.51 7.91 -38.57
N ILE A 152 -17.26 8.34 -37.33
CA ILE A 152 -17.62 9.68 -36.85
C ILE A 152 -16.34 10.50 -36.68
N ASN A 153 -16.25 11.68 -37.29
CA ASN A 153 -15.11 12.59 -37.13
C ASN A 153 -15.58 14.03 -36.89
N ASP A 154 -14.79 14.78 -36.11
CA ASP A 154 -14.94 16.23 -35.90
C ASP A 154 -16.38 16.66 -35.54
N SER A 155 -17.05 15.86 -34.68
CA SER A 155 -18.49 16.00 -34.42
C SER A 155 -18.80 16.39 -32.97
N ILE A 156 -19.96 16.99 -32.74
CA ILE A 156 -20.43 17.41 -31.42
C ILE A 156 -21.85 16.90 -31.19
N PHE A 157 -22.02 16.05 -30.18
CA PHE A 157 -23.32 15.60 -29.70
C PHE A 157 -23.64 16.33 -28.40
N LYS A 158 -24.78 17.02 -28.34
CA LYS A 158 -25.24 17.74 -27.14
C LYS A 158 -26.71 17.46 -26.92
N VAL A 159 -27.04 16.55 -26.00
CA VAL A 159 -28.43 16.14 -25.78
C VAL A 159 -28.97 16.74 -24.49
N SER A 160 -29.86 17.72 -24.61
CA SER A 160 -30.52 18.39 -23.47
C SER A 160 -31.93 17.87 -23.14
N ASN A 161 -32.46 16.92 -23.92
CA ASN A 161 -33.85 16.50 -23.83
C ASN A 161 -34.10 15.50 -22.68
N ASP A 162 -35.13 15.78 -21.88
CA ASP A 162 -35.66 14.97 -20.78
C ASP A 162 -36.08 13.54 -21.16
N ARG A 163 -36.34 13.31 -22.45
CA ARG A 163 -36.91 12.05 -22.95
C ARG A 163 -35.88 11.05 -23.49
N ALA A 164 -34.63 11.48 -23.68
CA ALA A 164 -33.57 10.63 -24.21
C ALA A 164 -32.89 9.83 -23.08
N LEU A 165 -32.85 8.49 -23.20
CA LEU A 165 -32.10 7.65 -22.26
C LEU A 165 -30.60 7.68 -22.54
N ASN A 166 -30.21 7.75 -23.82
CA ASN A 166 -28.83 7.63 -24.28
C ASN A 166 -28.45 8.80 -25.21
N VAL A 167 -27.16 9.10 -25.40
CA VAL A 167 -26.70 10.03 -26.48
C VAL A 167 -26.33 9.27 -27.74
N LEU A 168 -25.53 8.20 -27.61
CA LEU A 168 -25.09 7.38 -28.73
C LEU A 168 -25.31 5.90 -28.41
N VAL A 169 -26.00 5.18 -29.28
CA VAL A 169 -26.22 3.73 -29.18
C VAL A 169 -25.59 3.03 -30.37
N LEU A 170 -24.69 2.09 -30.08
CA LEU A 170 -23.94 1.30 -31.05
C LEU A 170 -24.25 -0.18 -30.83
N ASN A 171 -25.00 -0.81 -31.72
CA ASN A 171 -25.40 -2.21 -31.58
C ASN A 171 -25.03 -3.04 -32.80
N ASP A 172 -24.42 -4.21 -32.57
CA ASP A 172 -23.97 -5.13 -33.61
C ASP A 172 -23.20 -4.43 -34.75
N SER A 173 -22.37 -3.44 -34.38
CA SER A 173 -21.73 -2.50 -35.32
C SER A 173 -20.22 -2.45 -35.12
N SER A 174 -19.49 -1.92 -36.09
CA SER A 174 -18.05 -1.72 -35.98
C SER A 174 -17.61 -0.35 -36.47
N GLY A 175 -16.42 0.12 -36.08
CA GLY A 175 -15.88 1.35 -36.66
C GLY A 175 -15.01 2.21 -35.75
N SER A 176 -15.01 3.52 -36.01
CA SER A 176 -14.21 4.48 -35.25
C SER A 176 -14.88 5.83 -35.03
N ILE A 177 -14.56 6.47 -33.90
CA ILE A 177 -15.03 7.81 -33.51
C ILE A 177 -13.80 8.65 -33.20
N LYS A 178 -13.65 9.82 -33.83
CA LYS A 178 -12.47 10.67 -33.66
C LYS A 178 -12.83 12.13 -33.46
N ASN A 179 -12.01 12.86 -32.71
CA ASN A 179 -12.12 14.33 -32.53
C ASN A 179 -13.56 14.76 -32.19
N THR A 180 -14.21 14.03 -31.29
CA THR A 180 -15.66 14.18 -31.06
C THR A 180 -15.92 14.62 -29.63
N ILE A 181 -16.92 15.48 -29.44
CA ILE A 181 -17.39 15.89 -28.11
C ILE A 181 -18.79 15.32 -27.87
N ILE A 182 -18.97 14.59 -26.78
CA ILE A 182 -20.26 14.03 -26.35
C ILE A 182 -20.65 14.69 -25.03
N ASN A 183 -21.62 15.61 -25.06
CA ASN A 183 -22.14 16.31 -23.90
C ASN A 183 -23.49 15.72 -23.48
N ALA A 184 -23.50 15.01 -22.36
CA ALA A 184 -24.68 14.45 -21.74
C ALA A 184 -25.28 15.43 -20.71
N SER A 185 -26.53 15.82 -20.89
CA SER A 185 -27.27 16.61 -19.89
C SER A 185 -27.62 15.77 -18.66
N PRO A 186 -28.07 16.39 -17.54
CA PRO A 186 -28.27 15.67 -16.30
C PRO A 186 -29.45 14.67 -16.35
N LYS A 187 -30.22 14.68 -17.44
CA LYS A 187 -31.37 13.79 -17.68
C LYS A 187 -31.02 12.55 -18.49
N ILE A 188 -29.86 12.54 -19.15
CA ILE A 188 -29.33 11.38 -19.87
C ILE A 188 -28.88 10.31 -18.88
N LYS A 189 -29.26 9.05 -19.12
CA LYS A 189 -28.80 7.92 -18.30
C LYS A 189 -27.46 7.37 -18.74
N ILE A 190 -27.18 7.28 -20.05
CA ILE A 190 -25.93 6.72 -20.59
C ILE A 190 -25.44 7.59 -21.75
N ALA A 191 -24.21 8.11 -21.70
CA ALA A 191 -23.70 8.87 -22.84
C ALA A 191 -23.46 7.96 -24.06
N VAL A 192 -22.76 6.84 -23.89
CA VAL A 192 -22.53 5.87 -24.97
C VAL A 192 -22.85 4.45 -24.52
N ASP A 193 -23.76 3.79 -25.25
CA ASP A 193 -24.16 2.40 -25.03
C ASP A 193 -23.68 1.53 -26.20
N ILE A 194 -22.84 0.53 -25.91
CA ILE A 194 -22.16 -0.29 -26.91
C ILE A 194 -22.46 -1.76 -26.65
N ASN A 195 -23.15 -2.39 -27.61
CA ASN A 195 -23.61 -3.77 -27.50
C ASN A 195 -23.14 -4.60 -28.69
N ARG A 196 -22.49 -5.75 -28.43
CA ARG A 196 -21.97 -6.69 -29.43
C ARG A 196 -21.20 -6.01 -30.57
N SER A 197 -20.42 -4.99 -30.24
CA SER A 197 -19.84 -4.08 -31.23
C SER A 197 -18.31 -3.97 -31.09
N LYS A 198 -17.64 -3.48 -32.14
CA LYS A 198 -16.18 -3.27 -32.14
C LYS A 198 -15.81 -1.84 -32.54
N PHE A 199 -15.31 -1.04 -31.61
CA PHE A 199 -15.05 0.38 -31.85
C PHE A 199 -13.70 0.89 -31.33
N THR A 200 -13.11 1.84 -32.05
CA THR A 200 -11.97 2.64 -31.58
C THR A 200 -12.35 4.10 -31.45
N PHE A 201 -12.17 4.68 -30.28
CA PHE A 201 -12.33 6.10 -30.00
C PHE A 201 -10.94 6.75 -29.94
N ASN A 202 -10.74 7.88 -30.62
CA ASN A 202 -9.48 8.64 -30.57
C ASN A 202 -9.76 10.13 -30.36
N HIS A 203 -9.16 10.77 -29.36
CA HIS A 203 -9.37 12.20 -29.08
C HIS A 203 -10.86 12.54 -28.91
N VAL A 204 -11.54 11.81 -28.02
CA VAL A 204 -12.98 12.02 -27.74
C VAL A 204 -13.13 12.53 -26.32
N ILE A 205 -13.98 13.53 -26.15
CA ILE A 205 -14.30 14.10 -24.84
C ILE A 205 -15.75 13.79 -24.51
N ILE A 206 -15.98 13.04 -23.43
CA ILE A 206 -17.31 12.66 -22.94
C ILE A 206 -17.56 13.43 -21.65
N LYS A 207 -18.46 14.43 -21.69
CA LYS A 207 -18.78 15.30 -20.56
C LYS A 207 -20.17 15.02 -20.03
N GLY A 208 -20.24 14.68 -18.76
CA GLY A 208 -21.46 14.63 -17.99
C GLY A 208 -21.81 15.99 -17.39
N SER A 209 -22.87 16.00 -16.61
CA SER A 209 -23.34 17.21 -15.93
C SER A 209 -23.83 16.89 -14.53
N PHE A 210 -23.13 15.97 -13.85
CA PHE A 210 -23.46 15.54 -12.50
C PHE A 210 -23.48 16.70 -11.49
N ASP A 211 -22.54 17.64 -11.62
CA ASP A 211 -22.48 18.83 -10.77
C ASP A 211 -23.69 19.79 -10.89
N LYS A 212 -24.51 19.66 -11.95
CA LYS A 212 -25.73 20.44 -12.19
C LYS A 212 -27.00 19.74 -11.73
N LEU A 213 -26.90 18.60 -11.05
CA LEU A 213 -28.06 17.84 -10.60
C LEU A 213 -28.72 18.47 -9.36
N GLU A 214 -29.92 19.02 -9.57
CA GLU A 214 -30.80 19.54 -8.50
C GLU A 214 -31.45 18.44 -7.64
N LYS A 215 -31.72 17.27 -8.24
CA LYS A 215 -32.18 16.03 -7.58
C LYS A 215 -31.34 14.87 -8.10
N LEU A 216 -31.04 13.89 -7.24
CA LEU A 216 -30.19 12.76 -7.61
C LEU A 216 -30.90 11.92 -8.70
N PRO A 217 -30.35 11.80 -9.92
CA PRO A 217 -30.84 10.89 -10.93
C PRO A 217 -30.44 9.48 -10.50
N ILE A 218 -31.26 8.49 -10.84
CA ILE A 218 -30.97 7.11 -10.44
C ILE A 218 -29.73 6.57 -11.20
N TYR A 219 -29.41 7.07 -12.40
CA TYR A 219 -28.27 6.62 -13.22
C TYR A 219 -27.74 7.77 -14.12
N HIS A 220 -26.43 8.05 -14.15
CA HIS A 220 -25.79 8.99 -15.09
C HIS A 220 -24.38 8.48 -15.50
N ARG A 221 -24.34 7.59 -16.50
CA ARG A 221 -23.17 6.82 -16.92
C ARG A 221 -22.49 7.43 -18.14
N ALA A 222 -21.17 7.29 -18.22
CA ALA A 222 -20.42 7.64 -19.41
C ALA A 222 -20.52 6.54 -20.46
N LEU A 223 -20.18 5.30 -20.07
CA LEU A 223 -20.02 4.17 -20.99
C LEU A 223 -20.68 2.90 -20.44
N ASN A 224 -21.40 2.20 -21.31
CA ASN A 224 -21.92 0.87 -21.04
C ASN A 224 -21.50 -0.09 -22.17
N LEU A 225 -20.80 -1.17 -21.83
CA LEU A 225 -20.24 -2.13 -22.78
C LEU A 225 -20.79 -3.53 -22.50
N TYR A 226 -21.41 -4.15 -23.50
CA TYR A 226 -21.89 -5.53 -23.43
C TYR A 226 -21.37 -6.35 -24.60
N SER A 227 -20.68 -7.46 -24.32
CA SER A 227 -20.12 -8.38 -25.32
C SER A 227 -19.35 -7.68 -26.47
N SER A 228 -18.61 -6.62 -26.15
CA SER A 228 -18.01 -5.71 -27.14
C SER A 228 -16.49 -5.67 -27.06
N ASN A 229 -15.84 -5.18 -28.11
CA ASN A 229 -14.40 -4.95 -28.15
C ASN A 229 -14.13 -3.45 -28.43
N VAL A 230 -13.69 -2.72 -27.41
CA VAL A 230 -13.57 -1.26 -27.48
C VAL A 230 -12.18 -0.80 -27.08
N GLN A 231 -11.63 0.14 -27.85
CA GLN A 231 -10.39 0.82 -27.55
C GLN A 231 -10.62 2.32 -27.42
N LEU A 232 -10.12 2.90 -26.34
CA LEU A 232 -10.17 4.33 -26.00
C LEU A 232 -8.75 4.87 -26.01
N ASN A 233 -8.43 5.77 -26.95
CA ASN A 233 -7.14 6.41 -27.04
C ASN A 233 -7.31 7.92 -26.85
N ASP A 234 -6.58 8.50 -25.90
CA ASP A 234 -6.65 9.92 -25.56
C ASP A 234 -8.09 10.40 -25.36
N ILE A 235 -8.77 9.80 -24.39
CA ILE A 235 -10.15 10.11 -24.03
C ILE A 235 -10.19 10.88 -22.71
N GLU A 236 -11.07 11.88 -22.63
CA GLU A 236 -11.44 12.56 -21.39
C GLU A 236 -12.87 12.17 -21.01
N ILE A 237 -13.07 11.61 -19.81
CA ILE A 237 -14.39 11.33 -19.25
C ILE A 237 -14.55 12.13 -17.96
N ASP A 238 -15.49 13.07 -17.95
CA ASP A 238 -15.66 14.05 -16.87
C ASP A 238 -17.11 14.08 -16.34
N ASN A 239 -17.25 14.20 -15.01
CA ASN A 239 -18.49 14.63 -14.35
C ASN A 239 -19.69 13.68 -14.52
N PHE A 240 -19.43 12.38 -14.36
CA PHE A 240 -20.44 11.31 -14.35
C PHE A 240 -20.53 10.65 -12.97
N GLY A 241 -21.61 9.94 -12.70
CA GLY A 241 -21.71 9.23 -11.43
C GLY A 241 -23.06 8.59 -11.19
N ASP A 242 -23.12 7.81 -10.13
CA ASP A 242 -24.28 7.01 -9.82
C ASP A 242 -24.58 6.94 -8.32
N ILE A 243 -25.87 6.91 -8.00
CA ILE A 243 -26.38 6.78 -6.63
C ILE A 243 -27.22 5.51 -6.43
N SER A 244 -27.43 4.73 -7.49
CA SER A 244 -28.16 3.47 -7.45
C SER A 244 -27.26 2.30 -7.06
N PRO A 245 -27.80 1.29 -6.36
CA PRO A 245 -27.11 0.04 -6.05
C PRO A 245 -26.80 -0.85 -7.26
N ASN A 246 -27.10 -0.42 -8.49
CA ASN A 246 -26.65 -1.09 -9.73
C ASN A 246 -25.91 -0.12 -10.67
N GLY A 247 -25.33 0.93 -10.09
CA GLY A 247 -24.95 2.13 -10.79
C GLY A 247 -23.46 2.31 -11.03
N PHE A 248 -23.05 2.53 -12.28
CA PHE A 248 -21.63 2.63 -12.69
C PHE A 248 -21.39 3.87 -13.55
N MET A 249 -20.25 4.53 -13.41
CA MET A 249 -19.77 5.52 -14.38
C MET A 249 -19.34 4.85 -15.69
N ILE A 250 -18.63 3.72 -15.59
CA ILE A 250 -18.25 2.86 -16.72
C ILE A 250 -18.57 1.41 -16.36
N ALA A 251 -19.33 0.73 -17.20
CA ALA A 251 -19.64 -0.69 -17.03
C ALA A 251 -19.12 -1.53 -18.20
N SER A 252 -18.34 -2.57 -17.90
CA SER A 252 -17.88 -3.57 -18.85
C SER A 252 -18.40 -4.94 -18.48
N ASN A 253 -19.12 -5.56 -19.42
CA ASN A 253 -19.75 -6.86 -19.25
C ASN A 253 -19.43 -7.77 -20.44
N ASN A 254 -18.79 -8.91 -20.17
CA ASN A 254 -18.26 -9.85 -21.17
C ASN A 254 -17.52 -9.16 -22.33
N SER A 255 -16.83 -8.04 -22.05
CA SER A 255 -16.24 -7.17 -23.06
C SER A 255 -14.73 -7.08 -22.92
N ASN A 256 -14.05 -6.82 -24.03
CA ASN A 256 -12.63 -6.47 -24.06
C ASN A 256 -12.52 -4.97 -24.23
N PHE A 257 -11.84 -4.31 -23.30
CA PHE A 257 -11.80 -2.86 -23.24
C PHE A 257 -10.41 -2.34 -22.91
N THR A 258 -9.86 -1.50 -23.76
CA THR A 258 -8.52 -0.90 -23.57
C THR A 258 -8.62 0.61 -23.45
N ILE A 259 -7.95 1.18 -22.45
CA ILE A 259 -7.87 2.62 -22.17
C ILE A 259 -6.40 3.03 -22.26
N ILE A 260 -6.08 3.99 -23.13
CA ILE A 260 -4.72 4.42 -23.44
C ILE A 260 -4.63 5.94 -23.36
N ASP A 261 -3.62 6.46 -22.67
CA ASP A 261 -3.32 7.90 -22.58
C ASP A 261 -4.55 8.75 -22.21
N SER A 262 -5.44 8.22 -21.36
CA SER A 262 -6.76 8.81 -21.09
C SER A 262 -6.89 9.33 -19.67
N SER A 263 -7.88 10.19 -19.45
CA SER A 263 -8.24 10.73 -18.13
C SER A 263 -9.71 10.47 -17.79
N ILE A 264 -9.96 10.04 -16.55
CA ILE A 264 -11.29 9.79 -16.01
C ILE A 264 -11.39 10.53 -14.68
N HIS A 265 -12.27 11.52 -14.58
CA HIS A 265 -12.28 12.37 -13.40
C HIS A 265 -13.62 13.00 -13.02
N ASN A 266 -13.63 13.64 -11.84
CA ASN A 266 -14.82 14.26 -11.22
C ASN A 266 -16.01 13.29 -11.14
N GLY A 267 -15.72 12.04 -10.79
CA GLY A 267 -16.68 10.95 -10.78
C GLY A 267 -17.27 10.68 -9.40
N TYR A 268 -18.40 9.98 -9.37
CA TYR A 268 -19.07 9.68 -8.11
C TYR A 268 -19.75 8.31 -8.06
N SER A 269 -19.68 7.61 -6.92
CA SER A 269 -20.45 6.38 -6.70
C SER A 269 -20.81 6.05 -5.25
N ILE A 270 -22.10 5.88 -4.91
CA ILE A 270 -22.54 5.59 -3.50
C ILE A 270 -22.50 4.12 -3.16
N ASP A 271 -23.27 3.33 -3.91
CA ASP A 271 -23.65 1.97 -3.50
C ASP A 271 -22.90 0.90 -4.31
N THR A 272 -22.26 1.27 -5.43
CA THR A 272 -21.48 0.33 -6.26
C THR A 272 -20.21 0.98 -6.81
N VAL A 273 -19.33 0.21 -7.46
CA VAL A 273 -18.06 0.75 -7.98
C VAL A 273 -18.27 1.77 -9.10
N ALA A 274 -17.37 2.75 -9.25
CA ALA A 274 -17.47 3.74 -10.34
C ALA A 274 -17.18 3.11 -11.71
N ILE A 275 -16.13 2.29 -11.78
CA ILE A 275 -15.68 1.59 -12.98
C ILE A 275 -15.77 0.09 -12.72
N SER A 276 -16.51 -0.62 -13.55
CA SER A 276 -16.83 -2.03 -13.33
C SER A 276 -16.33 -2.91 -14.47
N ASN A 277 -15.54 -3.94 -14.13
CA ASN A 277 -15.06 -4.97 -15.04
C ASN A 277 -15.62 -6.34 -14.62
N LEU A 278 -16.75 -6.74 -15.20
CA LEU A 278 -17.53 -7.89 -14.73
C LEU A 278 -17.31 -9.15 -15.56
N TRP A 279 -17.45 -10.31 -14.89
CA TRP A 279 -17.53 -11.64 -15.51
C TRP A 279 -16.31 -11.98 -16.36
N LYS A 280 -16.49 -12.34 -17.64
CA LYS A 280 -15.40 -12.73 -18.55
C LYS A 280 -14.71 -11.55 -19.24
N SER A 281 -14.89 -10.33 -18.73
CA SER A 281 -14.33 -9.13 -19.34
C SER A 281 -12.81 -9.04 -19.13
N GLU A 282 -12.13 -8.46 -20.11
CA GLU A 282 -10.73 -8.06 -20.03
C GLU A 282 -10.63 -6.53 -20.15
N MET A 283 -10.05 -5.89 -19.14
CA MET A 283 -9.80 -4.46 -19.12
C MET A 283 -8.29 -4.21 -19.08
N VAL A 284 -7.80 -3.35 -19.98
CA VAL A 284 -6.39 -2.95 -20.04
C VAL A 284 -6.31 -1.42 -19.90
N ILE A 285 -5.51 -0.93 -18.96
CA ILE A 285 -5.29 0.52 -18.74
C ILE A 285 -3.80 0.81 -18.94
N LEU A 286 -3.49 1.73 -19.85
CA LEU A 286 -2.14 2.12 -20.24
C LEU A 286 -1.96 3.64 -20.08
N ASN A 287 -0.92 4.06 -19.38
CA ASN A 287 -0.50 5.47 -19.26
C ASN A 287 -1.64 6.46 -18.97
N SER A 288 -2.56 6.08 -18.09
CA SER A 288 -3.80 6.85 -17.86
C SER A 288 -3.86 7.45 -16.46
N LYS A 289 -4.81 8.36 -16.24
CA LYS A 289 -5.06 9.01 -14.95
C LYS A 289 -6.51 8.82 -14.52
N ILE A 290 -6.72 8.52 -13.25
CA ILE A 290 -8.06 8.46 -12.64
C ILE A 290 -8.04 9.31 -11.37
N TYR A 291 -8.80 10.40 -11.34
CA TYR A 291 -8.72 11.31 -10.21
C TYR A 291 -10.03 11.99 -9.85
N ASP A 292 -10.13 12.47 -8.62
CA ASP A 292 -11.35 13.06 -8.08
C ASP A 292 -12.58 12.15 -8.26
N ILE A 293 -12.38 10.85 -8.03
CA ILE A 293 -13.45 9.87 -7.96
C ILE A 293 -13.81 9.69 -6.49
N TYR A 294 -15.06 9.97 -6.16
CA TYR A 294 -15.55 9.90 -4.80
C TYR A 294 -16.50 8.72 -4.63
N SER A 295 -16.31 7.93 -3.58
CA SER A 295 -17.22 6.85 -3.22
C SER A 295 -17.61 6.85 -1.75
N ASN A 296 -18.54 5.98 -1.37
CA ASN A 296 -18.76 5.64 0.04
C ASN A 296 -17.68 4.67 0.54
N TYR A 297 -17.50 4.57 1.87
CA TYR A 297 -16.42 3.82 2.51
C TYR A 297 -16.43 2.30 2.22
N SER A 298 -17.54 1.75 1.71
CA SER A 298 -17.69 0.33 1.39
C SER A 298 -17.40 -0.01 -0.08
N VAL A 299 -17.07 0.99 -0.90
CA VAL A 299 -17.11 0.88 -2.36
C VAL A 299 -15.77 1.27 -2.98
N ALA A 300 -15.32 0.46 -3.94
CA ALA A 300 -14.10 0.73 -4.70
C ALA A 300 -14.32 1.65 -5.90
N PHE A 301 -13.28 2.33 -6.39
CA PHE A 301 -13.37 3.08 -7.64
C PHE A 301 -13.45 2.13 -8.83
N ILE A 302 -12.53 1.17 -8.88
CA ILE A 302 -12.52 0.09 -9.87
C ILE A 302 -12.90 -1.22 -9.18
N GLY A 303 -13.99 -1.85 -9.63
CA GLY A 303 -14.34 -3.22 -9.27
C GLY A 303 -13.98 -4.19 -10.38
N ASN A 304 -13.19 -5.21 -10.07
CA ASN A 304 -12.75 -6.23 -11.01
C ASN A 304 -13.23 -7.64 -10.60
N GLY A 305 -14.18 -8.18 -11.35
CA GLY A 305 -14.56 -9.59 -11.34
C GLY A 305 -14.03 -10.39 -12.54
N GLY A 306 -13.33 -9.74 -13.48
CA GLY A 306 -12.73 -10.33 -14.68
C GLY A 306 -11.20 -10.25 -14.68
N ASN A 307 -10.58 -9.94 -15.81
CA ASN A 307 -9.14 -9.73 -15.93
C ASN A 307 -8.84 -8.23 -16.09
N LEU A 308 -8.04 -7.65 -15.18
CA LEU A 308 -7.62 -6.25 -15.22
C LEU A 308 -6.10 -6.19 -15.34
N ARG A 309 -5.60 -5.52 -16.37
CA ARG A 309 -4.17 -5.26 -16.57
C ARG A 309 -3.91 -3.77 -16.57
N ILE A 310 -2.97 -3.33 -15.77
CA ILE A 310 -2.58 -1.94 -15.65
C ILE A 310 -1.08 -1.82 -15.95
N ASN A 311 -0.73 -0.96 -16.89
CA ASN A 311 0.65 -0.57 -17.15
C ASN A 311 0.75 0.96 -17.10
N THR A 312 1.29 1.48 -16.00
CA THR A 312 1.30 2.92 -15.68
C THR A 312 -0.11 3.50 -15.48
N LEU A 313 -0.50 3.68 -14.21
CA LEU A 313 -1.72 4.40 -13.82
C LEU A 313 -1.40 5.35 -12.67
N GLU A 314 -1.91 6.58 -12.77
CA GLU A 314 -1.88 7.57 -11.69
C GLU A 314 -3.28 7.71 -11.08
N VAL A 315 -3.41 7.61 -9.75
CA VAL A 315 -4.68 7.71 -9.02
C VAL A 315 -4.56 8.69 -7.85
N TYR A 316 -5.42 9.71 -7.80
CA TYR A 316 -5.39 10.71 -6.73
C TYR A 316 -6.73 11.43 -6.53
N ASN A 317 -6.92 12.09 -5.41
CA ASN A 317 -8.06 12.99 -5.18
C ASN A 317 -7.54 14.30 -4.60
N ASP A 318 -7.76 15.45 -5.24
CA ASP A 318 -7.17 16.73 -4.81
C ASP A 318 -7.92 17.40 -3.65
N ASN A 319 -8.58 16.58 -2.79
CA ASN A 319 -9.22 16.99 -1.54
C ASN A 319 -10.12 18.24 -1.64
N ASN A 320 -10.76 18.49 -2.79
CA ASN A 320 -11.79 19.52 -2.93
C ASN A 320 -13.14 19.05 -2.37
N LEU A 321 -13.08 18.47 -1.16
CA LEU A 321 -14.16 17.81 -0.41
C LEU A 321 -15.38 18.72 -0.17
N THR A 322 -15.20 20.03 -0.26
CA THR A 322 -16.24 21.03 0.00
C THR A 322 -17.41 20.99 -1.00
N LYS A 323 -17.19 20.61 -2.27
CA LYS A 323 -18.27 20.63 -3.29
C LYS A 323 -19.37 19.58 -3.02
N TYR A 324 -19.04 18.47 -2.36
CA TYR A 324 -19.98 17.35 -2.13
C TYR A 324 -20.27 17.07 -0.65
N CYS A 325 -19.76 17.87 0.29
CA CYS A 325 -19.90 17.71 1.74
C CYS A 325 -21.35 17.58 2.26
N ASN A 326 -22.34 18.10 1.53
CA ASN A 326 -23.76 17.97 1.89
C ASN A 326 -24.34 16.56 1.63
N ARG A 327 -23.61 15.67 0.94
CA ARG A 327 -24.13 14.37 0.45
C ARG A 327 -23.62 13.14 1.22
N LYS A 328 -23.06 13.29 2.44
CA LYS A 328 -22.45 12.21 3.27
C LYS A 328 -21.32 11.43 2.59
N VAL A 329 -20.71 12.00 1.55
CA VAL A 329 -19.58 11.42 0.85
C VAL A 329 -18.33 12.02 1.43
N ARG A 330 -17.59 11.24 2.21
CA ARG A 330 -16.39 11.77 2.87
C ARG A 330 -15.17 10.89 2.72
N ILE A 331 -15.31 9.65 2.24
CA ILE A 331 -14.28 8.62 2.35
C ILE A 331 -14.42 7.61 1.20
N GLY A 332 -13.40 7.46 0.35
CA GLY A 332 -13.37 6.39 -0.64
C GLY A 332 -13.15 5.02 0.01
N GLY A 333 -13.87 3.98 -0.40
CA GLY A 333 -13.67 2.64 0.12
C GLY A 333 -12.33 2.04 -0.33
N SER A 334 -12.22 1.68 -1.61
CA SER A 334 -10.96 1.18 -2.19
C SER A 334 -10.61 1.94 -3.47
N ALA A 335 -9.34 2.04 -3.86
CA ALA A 335 -9.03 2.43 -5.24
C ALA A 335 -9.42 1.27 -6.19
N ILE A 336 -8.94 0.06 -5.91
CA ILE A 336 -9.20 -1.14 -6.70
C ILE A 336 -9.67 -2.28 -5.80
N ARG A 337 -10.78 -2.91 -6.16
CA ARG A 337 -11.27 -4.17 -5.55
C ARG A 337 -11.26 -5.29 -6.56
N THR A 338 -10.64 -6.42 -6.22
CA THR A 338 -10.69 -7.66 -6.99
C THR A 338 -11.51 -8.72 -6.24
N TYR A 339 -12.48 -9.34 -6.92
CA TYR A 339 -13.42 -10.28 -6.29
C TYR A 339 -13.83 -11.41 -7.25
N ASN A 340 -14.70 -12.32 -6.81
CA ASN A 340 -15.01 -13.58 -7.47
C ASN A 340 -13.74 -14.37 -7.78
N ASN A 341 -13.50 -14.72 -9.06
CA ASN A 341 -12.27 -15.32 -9.55
C ASN A 341 -11.44 -14.31 -10.39
N GLY A 342 -11.68 -13.01 -10.17
CA GLY A 342 -11.01 -11.95 -10.90
C GLY A 342 -9.50 -11.94 -10.66
N PHE A 343 -8.76 -11.52 -11.68
CA PHE A 343 -7.31 -11.36 -11.63
C PHE A 343 -6.94 -9.93 -12.01
N THR A 344 -6.13 -9.30 -11.16
CA THR A 344 -5.59 -7.96 -11.40
C THR A 344 -4.07 -8.04 -11.47
N TYR A 345 -3.50 -7.54 -12.57
CA TYR A 345 -2.06 -7.37 -12.75
C TYR A 345 -1.71 -5.89 -12.91
N VAL A 346 -0.77 -5.41 -12.11
CA VAL A 346 -0.29 -4.03 -12.13
C VAL A 346 1.21 -4.02 -12.38
N ASN A 347 1.64 -3.23 -13.35
CA ASN A 347 3.02 -2.85 -13.57
C ASN A 347 3.10 -1.32 -13.60
N ASN A 348 3.78 -0.72 -12.62
CA ASN A 348 3.83 0.72 -12.40
C ASN A 348 2.47 1.32 -12.03
N MET A 349 2.27 1.66 -10.76
CA MET A 349 1.14 2.49 -10.33
C MET A 349 1.61 3.55 -9.35
N PHE A 350 1.08 4.76 -9.50
CA PHE A 350 1.30 5.87 -8.59
C PHE A 350 -0.03 6.28 -7.95
N VAL A 351 -0.12 6.22 -6.63
CA VAL A 351 -1.32 6.58 -5.86
C VAL A 351 -0.95 7.68 -4.89
N HIS A 352 -1.65 8.82 -4.90
CA HIS A 352 -1.28 9.91 -3.99
C HIS A 352 -2.42 10.82 -3.54
N ASN A 353 -2.20 11.53 -2.42
CA ASN A 353 -3.13 12.53 -1.87
C ASN A 353 -4.53 11.97 -1.56
N MET A 354 -4.63 10.74 -1.07
CA MET A 354 -5.93 10.06 -0.91
C MET A 354 -6.32 9.82 0.54
N LYS A 355 -7.62 9.96 0.85
CA LYS A 355 -8.24 9.39 2.05
C LYS A 355 -9.13 8.21 1.70
N ILE A 356 -8.68 7.02 2.05
CA ILE A 356 -9.27 5.74 1.60
C ILE A 356 -9.27 4.70 2.72
N ASN A 357 -10.09 3.65 2.61
CA ASN A 357 -9.92 2.47 3.46
C ASN A 357 -8.78 1.58 2.94
N SER A 358 -8.70 1.38 1.62
CA SER A 358 -7.62 0.60 1.00
C SER A 358 -7.22 1.12 -0.38
N VAL A 359 -5.97 0.91 -0.79
CA VAL A 359 -5.60 1.08 -2.20
C VAL A 359 -6.08 -0.14 -2.97
N TYR A 360 -5.77 -1.33 -2.46
CA TYR A 360 -6.18 -2.60 -3.04
C TYR A 360 -6.93 -3.46 -2.04
N LEU A 361 -8.10 -3.93 -2.45
CA LEU A 361 -8.93 -4.87 -1.71
C LEU A 361 -9.08 -6.17 -2.49
N ILE A 362 -8.84 -7.30 -1.84
CA ILE A 362 -9.27 -8.62 -2.34
C ILE A 362 -10.42 -9.13 -1.49
N SER A 363 -11.47 -9.61 -2.15
CA SER A 363 -12.53 -10.41 -1.52
C SER A 363 -12.76 -11.72 -2.28
N GLU A 364 -13.39 -12.70 -1.64
CA GLU A 364 -13.72 -14.00 -2.26
C GLU A 364 -12.45 -14.71 -2.79
N ALA A 365 -12.43 -15.20 -4.04
CA ALA A 365 -11.27 -15.90 -4.62
C ALA A 365 -10.41 -15.00 -5.54
N GLY A 366 -10.49 -13.67 -5.37
CA GLY A 366 -9.77 -12.70 -6.17
C GLY A 366 -8.24 -12.80 -6.02
N LYS A 367 -7.51 -12.40 -7.06
CA LYS A 367 -6.04 -12.47 -7.09
C LYS A 367 -5.43 -11.17 -7.60
N PHE A 368 -4.36 -10.75 -6.96
CA PHE A 368 -3.61 -9.54 -7.28
C PHE A 368 -2.12 -9.84 -7.43
N LYS A 369 -1.53 -9.35 -8.52
CA LYS A 369 -0.08 -9.28 -8.71
C LYS A 369 0.33 -7.86 -9.08
N GLY A 370 1.23 -7.27 -8.31
CA GLY A 370 1.69 -5.90 -8.50
C GLY A 370 3.22 -5.79 -8.52
N ASN A 371 3.74 -5.00 -9.45
CA ASN A 371 5.15 -4.62 -9.53
C ASN A 371 5.27 -3.09 -9.64
N ASN A 372 6.24 -2.50 -8.94
CA ASN A 372 6.54 -1.06 -8.95
C ASN A 372 5.33 -0.21 -8.52
N ILE A 373 4.92 -0.30 -7.25
CA ILE A 373 3.79 0.47 -6.71
C ILE A 373 4.33 1.58 -5.83
N THR A 374 3.99 2.82 -6.14
CA THR A 374 4.36 4.00 -5.35
C THR A 374 3.09 4.61 -4.75
N ILE A 375 3.09 4.83 -3.43
CA ILE A 375 1.95 5.37 -2.69
C ILE A 375 2.44 6.55 -1.84
N ASN A 376 1.95 7.76 -2.08
CA ASN A 376 2.40 8.97 -1.38
C ASN A 376 1.25 9.71 -0.69
N ASP A 377 1.49 10.20 0.53
CA ASP A 377 0.60 11.14 1.20
C ASP A 377 -0.85 10.60 1.29
N ILE A 378 -1.00 9.42 1.87
CA ILE A 378 -2.30 8.76 2.04
C ILE A 378 -2.74 8.71 3.50
N GLU A 379 -4.04 8.91 3.72
CA GLU A 379 -4.71 8.67 4.99
C GLU A 379 -5.58 7.41 4.89
N VAL A 380 -5.18 6.37 5.62
CA VAL A 380 -6.01 5.19 5.81
C VAL A 380 -7.12 5.53 6.81
N SER A 381 -8.32 5.04 6.53
CA SER A 381 -9.52 5.23 7.34
C SER A 381 -10.21 3.90 7.59
N HIS A 382 -10.99 3.82 8.68
CA HIS A 382 -11.74 2.63 9.09
C HIS A 382 -10.84 1.38 9.26
N TYR A 383 -11.45 0.20 9.19
CA TYR A 383 -10.75 -1.09 9.16
C TYR A 383 -10.17 -1.29 7.76
N GLY A 384 -8.88 -0.98 7.60
CA GLY A 384 -8.22 -0.99 6.31
C GLY A 384 -6.71 -0.84 6.37
N ALA A 385 -6.09 -1.03 5.21
CA ALA A 385 -4.68 -0.81 4.93
C ALA A 385 -4.51 -0.56 3.41
N PRO A 386 -3.34 -0.08 2.96
CA PRO A 386 -3.03 -0.01 1.53
C PRO A 386 -3.35 -1.32 0.79
N PHE A 387 -3.04 -2.46 1.40
CA PHE A 387 -3.40 -3.78 0.88
C PHE A 387 -4.27 -4.53 1.90
N THR A 388 -5.52 -4.82 1.52
CA THR A 388 -6.51 -5.41 2.42
C THR A 388 -7.12 -6.66 1.82
N THR A 389 -7.35 -7.69 2.65
CA THR A 389 -8.18 -8.85 2.29
C THR A 389 -9.36 -8.95 3.24
N TYR A 390 -10.53 -9.25 2.71
CA TYR A 390 -11.76 -9.43 3.50
C TYR A 390 -12.59 -10.57 2.91
N ASP A 391 -13.06 -11.50 3.75
CA ASP A 391 -13.88 -12.66 3.33
C ASP A 391 -13.32 -13.43 2.12
N THR A 392 -11.99 -13.66 2.09
CA THR A 392 -11.34 -14.41 1.01
C THR A 392 -11.32 -15.93 1.22
N MET A 393 -11.43 -16.67 0.11
CA MET A 393 -11.38 -18.12 0.00
C MET A 393 -10.23 -18.55 -0.94
N GLY A 394 -8.99 -18.34 -0.50
CA GLY A 394 -7.80 -18.64 -1.30
C GLY A 394 -7.30 -17.47 -2.16
N GLY A 395 -7.48 -16.24 -1.66
CA GLY A 395 -6.97 -15.05 -2.33
C GLY A 395 -5.43 -15.03 -2.40
N LEU A 396 -4.88 -14.30 -3.38
CA LEU A 396 -3.42 -14.15 -3.55
C LEU A 396 -3.06 -12.67 -3.69
N PHE A 397 -2.15 -12.19 -2.84
CA PHE A 397 -1.41 -10.94 -3.06
C PHE A 397 0.05 -11.26 -3.33
N ASN A 398 0.56 -10.87 -4.50
CA ASN A 398 1.98 -10.97 -4.84
C ASN A 398 2.52 -9.59 -5.25
N LEU A 399 3.33 -9.00 -4.39
CA LEU A 399 3.81 -7.62 -4.49
C LEU A 399 5.33 -7.58 -4.60
N GLU A 400 5.84 -6.81 -5.56
CA GLU A 400 7.27 -6.56 -5.74
C GLU A 400 7.53 -5.07 -5.96
N ASN A 401 8.59 -4.53 -5.35
CA ASN A 401 9.00 -3.13 -5.46
C ASN A 401 7.88 -2.16 -5.05
N VAL A 402 7.56 -2.16 -3.76
CA VAL A 402 6.53 -1.29 -3.17
C VAL A 402 7.20 -0.15 -2.40
N PHE A 403 6.84 1.09 -2.69
CA PHE A 403 7.31 2.28 -1.99
C PHE A 403 6.12 3.07 -1.44
N ILE A 404 6.07 3.26 -0.12
CA ILE A 404 5.04 4.04 0.55
C ILE A 404 5.71 5.20 1.28
N ASN A 405 5.32 6.44 0.99
CA ASN A 405 5.82 7.62 1.65
C ASN A 405 4.67 8.38 2.33
N ASN A 406 4.84 8.75 3.60
CA ASN A 406 3.87 9.52 4.39
C ASN A 406 2.48 8.86 4.44
N ILE A 407 2.33 7.84 5.27
CA ILE A 407 1.04 7.18 5.53
C ILE A 407 0.51 7.49 6.93
N ASN A 408 -0.74 7.92 7.01
CA ASN A 408 -1.37 8.28 8.28
C ASN A 408 -2.63 7.45 8.56
N HIS A 409 -2.94 7.23 9.83
CA HIS A 409 -4.22 6.69 10.28
C HIS A 409 -4.68 7.39 11.57
N PHE A 410 -5.73 8.22 11.48
CA PHE A 410 -6.18 9.08 12.58
C PHE A 410 -7.52 8.67 13.21
N GLU A 411 -8.23 7.71 12.62
CA GLU A 411 -9.57 7.33 13.10
C GLU A 411 -9.54 6.51 14.38
N SER A 412 -10.67 6.41 15.09
CA SER A 412 -10.81 5.64 16.34
C SER A 412 -10.94 4.13 16.16
N LYS A 413 -11.12 3.65 14.92
CA LYS A 413 -11.22 2.22 14.58
C LYS A 413 -9.83 1.58 14.42
N ARG A 414 -9.74 0.26 14.28
CA ARG A 414 -8.45 -0.42 14.03
C ARG A 414 -8.04 -0.22 12.57
N GLY A 415 -6.75 -0.14 12.27
CA GLY A 415 -6.25 -0.04 10.89
C GLY A 415 -4.79 -0.53 10.77
N SER A 416 -4.25 -0.51 9.56
CA SER A 416 -2.88 -0.92 9.26
C SER A 416 -2.19 -0.02 8.24
N LEU A 417 -0.87 0.13 8.37
CA LEU A 417 -0.05 0.93 7.46
C LEU A 417 0.48 0.16 6.24
N LEU A 418 0.31 -1.16 6.18
CA LEU A 418 0.70 -1.98 5.03
C LEU A 418 -0.37 -3.02 4.68
N ILE A 419 -0.63 -3.96 5.59
CA ILE A 419 -1.53 -5.10 5.33
C ILE A 419 -2.59 -5.23 6.42
N TRP A 420 -3.83 -5.44 5.99
CA TRP A 420 -4.94 -5.90 6.81
C TRP A 420 -5.47 -7.24 6.29
N LEU A 421 -5.28 -8.31 7.08
CA LEU A 421 -5.60 -9.69 6.69
C LEU A 421 -6.45 -10.39 7.77
N GLU A 422 -7.70 -10.72 7.43
CA GLU A 422 -8.64 -11.43 8.32
C GLU A 422 -9.25 -12.70 7.67
N SER A 423 -8.68 -13.18 6.57
CA SER A 423 -9.28 -14.27 5.78
C SER A 423 -8.25 -15.22 5.16
N SER A 424 -8.70 -16.23 4.40
CA SER A 424 -7.84 -17.28 3.85
C SER A 424 -7.09 -16.79 2.60
N SER A 425 -5.88 -16.26 2.75
CA SER A 425 -5.06 -15.74 1.65
C SER A 425 -3.59 -16.19 1.69
N GLU A 426 -2.93 -16.13 0.54
CA GLU A 426 -1.46 -16.16 0.42
C GLU A 426 -0.96 -14.74 0.11
N ILE A 427 -0.02 -14.24 0.93
CA ILE A 427 0.56 -12.90 0.80
C ILE A 427 2.07 -13.04 0.59
N ILE A 428 2.59 -12.48 -0.50
CA ILE A 428 4.02 -12.45 -0.82
C ILE A 428 4.39 -11.00 -1.10
N ILE A 429 5.35 -10.45 -0.35
CA ILE A 429 5.86 -9.08 -0.53
C ILE A 429 7.38 -9.12 -0.64
N LYS A 430 7.93 -8.51 -1.69
CA LYS A 430 9.37 -8.39 -1.93
C LYS A 430 9.75 -6.93 -2.19
N ASN A 431 10.87 -6.49 -1.63
CA ASN A 431 11.41 -5.14 -1.86
C ASN A 431 10.38 -4.06 -1.49
N CYS A 432 10.08 -3.91 -0.20
CA CYS A 432 9.07 -2.97 0.29
C CYS A 432 9.73 -1.90 1.16
N ILE A 433 9.47 -0.61 0.90
CA ILE A 433 9.95 0.48 1.75
C ILE A 433 8.75 1.30 2.19
N ILE A 434 8.61 1.52 3.49
CA ILE A 434 7.68 2.51 4.05
C ILE A 434 8.50 3.58 4.75
N ASN A 435 8.39 4.81 4.28
CA ASN A 435 9.09 5.97 4.81
C ASN A 435 8.08 6.99 5.35
N GLY A 436 8.08 7.20 6.67
CA GLY A 436 7.14 8.11 7.33
C GLY A 436 5.76 7.47 7.51
N GLY A 437 5.43 7.09 8.74
CA GLY A 437 4.13 6.55 9.10
C GLY A 437 3.67 7.02 10.47
N TYR A 438 2.41 7.41 10.63
CA TYR A 438 1.93 7.94 11.90
C TYR A 438 0.50 7.49 12.25
N SER A 439 0.30 7.07 13.50
CA SER A 439 -1.03 6.90 14.07
C SER A 439 -1.08 7.20 15.56
N THR A 440 -2.10 7.95 15.98
CA THR A 440 -2.45 8.14 17.40
C THR A 440 -3.32 7.01 17.96
N ASN A 441 -3.85 6.14 17.10
CA ASN A 441 -4.76 5.08 17.54
C ASN A 441 -3.99 3.88 18.10
N GLU A 442 -4.39 3.43 19.29
CA GLU A 442 -3.78 2.34 20.06
C GLU A 442 -3.85 0.95 19.42
N LEU A 443 -4.63 0.78 18.35
CA LEU A 443 -4.86 -0.50 17.70
C LEU A 443 -4.30 -0.56 16.27
N THR A 444 -3.67 0.53 15.80
CA THR A 444 -3.07 0.61 14.47
C THR A 444 -1.76 -0.14 14.43
N LYS A 445 -1.55 -0.91 13.36
CA LYS A 445 -0.35 -1.73 13.14
C LYS A 445 0.31 -1.36 11.81
N ILE A 446 1.48 -1.90 11.52
CA ILE A 446 1.95 -1.96 10.12
C ILE A 446 1.27 -3.15 9.44
N ILE A 447 1.30 -4.31 10.09
CA ILE A 447 0.70 -5.56 9.61
C ILE A 447 -0.26 -6.12 10.65
N HIS A 448 -1.52 -6.26 10.24
CA HIS A 448 -2.55 -6.99 10.97
C HIS A 448 -2.77 -8.35 10.30
N TYR A 449 -2.49 -9.43 11.03
CA TYR A 449 -2.58 -10.80 10.52
C TYR A 449 -3.46 -11.65 11.45
N GLU A 450 -4.73 -11.78 11.10
CA GLU A 450 -5.76 -12.59 11.79
C GLU A 450 -6.54 -13.46 10.80
N GLY A 451 -5.84 -14.18 9.92
CA GLY A 451 -6.46 -15.04 8.90
C GLY A 451 -6.96 -16.39 9.43
N THR A 452 -6.99 -17.39 8.55
CA THR A 452 -7.31 -18.79 8.88
C THR A 452 -6.07 -19.66 8.99
N ASN A 453 -6.22 -20.92 9.43
CA ASN A 453 -5.16 -21.94 9.41
C ASN A 453 -4.66 -22.35 8.02
N LYS A 454 -5.18 -21.77 6.94
CA LYS A 454 -4.69 -21.93 5.56
C LYS A 454 -3.85 -20.75 5.07
N THR A 455 -3.86 -19.66 5.83
CA THR A 455 -3.28 -18.37 5.45
C THR A 455 -1.76 -18.41 5.58
N LYS A 456 -1.06 -17.84 4.59
CA LYS A 456 0.41 -17.78 4.56
C LYS A 456 0.86 -16.36 4.23
N MET A 457 1.90 -15.88 4.90
CA MET A 457 2.56 -14.62 4.55
C MET A 457 4.07 -14.78 4.49
N SER A 458 4.68 -14.21 3.45
CA SER A 458 6.12 -14.08 3.28
C SER A 458 6.46 -12.63 2.92
N ILE A 459 7.35 -12.01 3.69
CA ILE A 459 7.87 -10.67 3.43
C ILE A 459 9.39 -10.76 3.38
N SER A 460 9.98 -10.22 2.32
CA SER A 460 11.42 -10.18 2.14
C SER A 460 11.95 -8.85 1.64
N ASN A 461 13.16 -8.47 2.08
CA ASN A 461 13.80 -7.20 1.74
C ASN A 461 12.88 -6.01 2.02
N ALA A 462 12.42 -5.86 3.26
CA ALA A 462 11.52 -4.79 3.64
C ALA A 462 12.17 -3.82 4.61
N GLU A 463 11.83 -2.53 4.50
CA GLU A 463 12.39 -1.49 5.33
C GLU A 463 11.30 -0.52 5.78
N PHE A 464 11.23 -0.31 7.10
CA PHE A 464 10.30 0.57 7.76
C PHE A 464 11.10 1.70 8.39
N ARG A 465 10.91 2.94 7.94
CA ARG A 465 11.61 4.14 8.43
C ARG A 465 10.66 5.15 9.02
N ASP A 466 11.05 5.74 10.14
CA ASP A 466 10.38 6.90 10.76
C ASP A 466 8.87 6.65 10.99
N ILE A 467 8.52 5.44 11.45
CA ILE A 467 7.14 5.05 11.75
C ILE A 467 6.85 5.19 13.24
N PHE A 468 5.76 5.87 13.59
CA PHE A 468 5.24 5.97 14.95
C PHE A 468 3.80 5.45 15.05
N ILE A 469 3.63 4.37 15.79
CA ILE A 469 2.30 3.81 16.14
C ILE A 469 2.26 3.47 17.63
N ASN A 470 1.07 3.32 18.20
CA ASN A 470 0.93 2.95 19.60
C ASN A 470 0.92 1.42 19.83
N ASP A 471 0.46 0.63 18.85
CA ASP A 471 0.42 -0.84 18.98
C ASP A 471 1.72 -1.52 18.49
N TYR A 472 1.73 -2.86 18.44
CA TYR A 472 2.77 -3.64 17.80
C TYR A 472 2.85 -3.36 16.30
N PHE A 473 4.06 -3.26 15.73
CA PHE A 473 4.21 -3.12 14.27
C PHE A 473 3.59 -4.30 13.51
N ILE A 474 3.80 -5.53 13.98
CA ILE A 474 3.28 -6.75 13.38
C ILE A 474 2.56 -7.57 14.45
N THR A 475 1.33 -8.00 14.17
CA THR A 475 0.62 -8.97 15.01
C THR A 475 0.26 -10.20 14.19
N TYR A 476 0.73 -11.36 14.66
CA TYR A 476 0.42 -12.68 14.13
C TYR A 476 -0.57 -13.41 15.05
N GLY A 477 -1.85 -13.28 14.74
CA GLY A 477 -2.98 -13.81 15.49
C GLY A 477 -3.34 -15.26 15.16
N ILE A 478 -3.82 -15.50 13.94
CA ILE A 478 -4.28 -16.80 13.44
C ILE A 478 -3.71 -17.02 12.03
N GLY A 479 -3.09 -18.17 11.77
CA GLY A 479 -2.35 -18.44 10.52
C GLY A 479 -1.75 -19.81 10.40
N ASN A 480 -1.40 -20.21 9.17
CA ASN A 480 -0.58 -21.38 8.91
C ASN A 480 0.92 -21.08 9.05
N SER A 481 1.41 -20.01 8.40
CA SER A 481 2.84 -19.66 8.37
C SER A 481 3.10 -18.17 8.24
N LEU A 482 4.17 -17.71 8.88
CA LEU A 482 4.74 -16.36 8.73
C LEU A 482 6.24 -16.48 8.46
N GLU A 483 6.69 -15.90 7.34
CA GLU A 483 8.10 -15.80 6.96
C GLU A 483 8.50 -14.34 6.82
N LEU A 484 9.50 -13.92 7.60
CA LEU A 484 10.10 -12.59 7.59
C LEU A 484 11.60 -12.75 7.34
N ASN A 485 12.12 -12.16 6.27
CA ASN A 485 13.53 -12.25 5.91
C ASN A 485 14.09 -10.91 5.42
N ASP A 486 15.23 -10.47 5.93
CA ASP A 486 15.86 -9.20 5.54
C ASP A 486 14.91 -8.00 5.79
N ILE A 487 14.53 -7.81 7.07
CA ILE A 487 13.59 -6.77 7.49
C ILE A 487 14.29 -5.72 8.36
N ASN A 488 14.20 -4.47 7.96
CA ASN A 488 14.82 -3.33 8.63
C ASN A 488 13.77 -2.44 9.30
N PHE A 489 14.02 -2.02 10.54
CA PHE A 489 13.27 -1.00 11.26
C PHE A 489 14.23 0.13 11.68
N ILE A 490 14.07 1.32 11.11
CA ILE A 490 14.98 2.45 11.32
C ILE A 490 14.22 3.62 11.92
N ASN A 491 14.64 4.11 13.08
CA ASN A 491 14.04 5.24 13.80
C ASN A 491 12.52 5.09 14.05
N CYS A 492 12.04 3.86 14.16
CA CYS A 492 10.63 3.60 14.44
C CYS A 492 10.32 3.73 15.94
N LYS A 493 9.08 4.05 16.29
CA LYS A 493 8.61 4.18 17.66
C LYS A 493 7.29 3.44 17.88
N SER A 494 7.22 2.65 18.96
CA SER A 494 5.98 1.98 19.39
C SER A 494 5.90 1.82 20.92
N ASN A 495 4.68 1.92 21.46
CA ASN A 495 4.44 1.73 22.89
C ASN A 495 4.37 0.25 23.28
N ASN A 496 4.01 -0.65 22.36
CA ASN A 496 3.79 -2.08 22.64
C ASN A 496 4.93 -2.97 22.14
N GLY A 497 5.41 -2.74 20.91
CA GLY A 497 6.55 -3.49 20.40
C GLY A 497 6.66 -3.64 18.88
N ILE A 498 7.53 -4.54 18.44
CA ILE A 498 7.70 -4.86 17.01
C ILE A 498 6.79 -6.03 16.60
N LEU A 499 6.89 -7.20 17.23
CA LEU A 499 6.16 -8.40 16.82
C LEU A 499 5.41 -9.06 17.99
N ASN A 500 4.10 -9.25 17.83
CA ASN A 500 3.25 -10.00 18.75
C ASN A 500 2.77 -11.31 18.13
N ILE A 501 3.00 -12.43 18.82
CA ILE A 501 2.68 -13.79 18.36
C ILE A 501 1.67 -14.42 19.31
N ASN A 502 0.42 -14.50 18.83
CA ASN A 502 -0.72 -15.06 19.58
C ASN A 502 -1.16 -16.44 19.08
N SER A 503 -0.53 -16.95 18.02
CA SER A 503 -0.86 -18.25 17.39
C SER A 503 0.02 -19.39 17.90
N HIS A 504 -0.48 -20.64 17.78
CA HIS A 504 0.28 -21.88 17.99
C HIS A 504 0.92 -22.42 16.69
N SER A 505 0.95 -21.63 15.61
CA SER A 505 1.46 -22.06 14.31
C SER A 505 2.87 -22.66 14.38
N GLU A 506 3.05 -23.76 13.66
CA GLU A 506 4.31 -24.53 13.62
C GLU A 506 5.33 -23.95 12.62
N ASN A 507 4.93 -23.01 11.76
CA ASN A 507 5.74 -22.53 10.62
C ASN A 507 6.08 -21.04 10.74
N LEU A 508 6.91 -20.69 11.73
CA LEU A 508 7.48 -19.36 11.90
C LEU A 508 8.94 -19.36 11.42
N LYS A 509 9.26 -18.51 10.44
CA LYS A 509 10.63 -18.31 9.94
C LYS A 509 10.98 -16.84 10.00
N ILE A 510 11.84 -16.44 10.94
CA ILE A 510 12.22 -15.03 11.12
C ILE A 510 13.74 -14.96 11.07
N ASN A 511 14.26 -14.36 10.01
CA ASN A 511 15.68 -14.29 9.70
C ASN A 511 16.08 -12.87 9.33
N ASN A 512 17.33 -12.49 9.61
CA ASN A 512 17.94 -11.25 9.15
C ASN A 512 17.09 -10.00 9.48
N ILE A 513 16.90 -9.75 10.78
CA ILE A 513 16.14 -8.58 11.25
C ILE A 513 17.12 -7.52 11.73
N TYR A 514 17.03 -6.29 11.22
CA TYR A 514 17.84 -5.16 11.65
C TYR A 514 16.95 -4.08 12.28
N VAL A 515 17.34 -3.60 13.46
CA VAL A 515 16.62 -2.55 14.19
C VAL A 515 17.63 -1.49 14.62
N ASP A 516 17.46 -0.24 14.19
CA ASP A 516 18.29 0.90 14.62
C ASP A 516 17.41 2.05 15.11
N GLY A 517 17.76 2.60 16.26
CA GLY A 517 17.09 3.78 16.80
C GLY A 517 15.65 3.56 17.25
N TYR A 518 15.23 2.33 17.57
CA TYR A 518 13.87 2.05 18.02
C TYR A 518 13.58 2.75 19.36
N ASN A 519 12.50 3.53 19.42
CA ASN A 519 12.13 4.38 20.57
C ASN A 519 13.27 5.30 21.05
N ARG A 520 14.25 5.63 20.20
CA ARG A 520 15.35 6.52 20.56
C ARG A 520 14.80 7.90 20.95
N ASN A 521 15.27 8.45 22.07
CA ASN A 521 14.83 9.73 22.65
C ASN A 521 13.49 9.72 23.43
N THR A 522 12.92 8.56 23.81
CA THR A 522 12.04 8.53 25.00
C THR A 522 12.91 8.72 26.25
N THR A 523 13.35 9.96 26.42
CA THR A 523 14.20 10.47 27.50
C THR A 523 13.57 10.22 28.87
N TYR A 524 14.39 9.72 29.80
CA TYR A 524 14.09 9.31 31.18
C TYR A 524 13.42 7.95 31.33
N LEU A 525 14.13 6.87 30.98
CA LEU A 525 14.10 5.70 31.85
C LEU A 525 14.85 6.07 33.13
N ASP A 526 14.19 6.84 33.99
CA ASP A 526 14.61 6.96 35.38
C ASP A 526 14.43 5.57 36.00
N PHE A 527 15.52 4.80 36.07
CA PHE A 527 15.51 3.45 36.62
C PHE A 527 15.00 3.41 38.08
N GLU A 528 14.92 4.59 38.74
CA GLU A 528 14.48 4.78 40.11
C GLU A 528 12.97 5.12 40.23
N LYS A 529 12.30 5.62 39.19
CA LYS A 529 10.86 5.93 39.22
C LYS A 529 10.04 4.92 38.41
N GLU A 530 9.19 4.14 39.08
CA GLU A 530 8.16 3.31 38.46
C GLU A 530 6.99 4.13 37.85
N SER A 531 7.27 5.23 37.15
CA SER A 531 6.21 5.98 36.48
C SER A 531 5.87 5.28 35.16
N ASN A 532 4.67 4.71 35.03
CA ASN A 532 4.00 4.22 33.80
C ASN A 532 4.82 4.29 32.49
N ILE A 533 5.92 3.53 32.39
CA ILE A 533 6.69 3.42 31.15
C ILE A 533 5.88 2.52 30.24
N ASN A 534 5.52 3.02 29.06
CA ASN A 534 4.89 2.21 28.01
C ASN A 534 5.74 0.96 27.74
N PHE A 535 5.11 -0.21 27.86
CA PHE A 535 5.75 -1.51 27.81
C PHE A 535 6.15 -1.90 26.37
N SER A 536 7.27 -1.40 25.85
CA SER A 536 7.72 -1.76 24.50
C SER A 536 8.61 -3.02 24.48
N SER A 537 8.17 -4.09 23.79
CA SER A 537 8.97 -5.30 23.46
C SER A 537 9.51 -5.30 22.04
N ILE A 538 10.55 -6.09 21.76
CA ILE A 538 10.80 -6.51 20.38
C ILE A 538 9.85 -7.65 20.02
N PHE A 539 9.79 -8.68 20.86
CA PHE A 539 8.93 -9.84 20.67
C PHE A 539 8.00 -10.08 21.87
N SER A 540 6.71 -10.29 21.60
CA SER A 540 5.72 -10.76 22.58
C SER A 540 5.22 -12.15 22.17
N LEU A 541 5.53 -13.17 22.98
CA LEU A 541 5.22 -14.58 22.72
C LEU A 541 4.14 -15.07 23.70
N ASN A 542 2.88 -15.04 23.25
CA ASN A 542 1.75 -15.38 24.12
C ASN A 542 1.38 -16.86 24.08
N LYS A 543 1.42 -17.50 22.90
CA LYS A 543 1.02 -18.91 22.72
C LYS A 543 2.02 -19.78 21.96
N ALA A 544 3.12 -19.21 21.46
CA ALA A 544 4.13 -19.98 20.75
C ALA A 544 4.82 -20.99 21.69
N SER A 545 4.95 -22.25 21.26
CA SER A 545 5.69 -23.29 21.98
C SER A 545 7.18 -23.29 21.61
N TYR A 546 7.51 -22.85 20.40
CA TYR A 546 8.87 -22.74 19.88
C TYR A 546 8.98 -21.47 19.03
N PHE A 547 10.11 -20.76 19.18
CA PHE A 547 10.41 -19.54 18.45
C PHE A 547 11.90 -19.50 18.12
N MET A 548 12.24 -19.48 16.83
CA MET A 548 13.62 -19.39 16.38
C MET A 548 13.82 -18.10 15.62
N ILE A 549 14.91 -17.40 15.95
CA ILE A 549 15.37 -16.23 15.21
C ILE A 549 16.86 -16.36 14.92
N ASN A 550 17.21 -16.14 13.65
CA ASN A 550 18.59 -16.16 13.19
C ASN A 550 18.96 -14.78 12.66
N ASN A 551 20.11 -14.27 13.08
CA ASN A 551 20.67 -12.99 12.62
C ASN A 551 19.73 -11.80 12.90
N ILE A 552 19.46 -11.51 14.18
CA ILE A 552 18.87 -10.23 14.58
C ILE A 552 19.96 -9.27 15.06
N THR A 553 19.93 -8.05 14.55
CA THR A 553 20.79 -6.94 15.00
C THR A 553 19.93 -5.82 15.55
N ILE A 554 20.13 -5.43 16.80
CA ILE A 554 19.44 -4.30 17.45
C ILE A 554 20.48 -3.31 17.96
N VAL A 555 20.42 -2.07 17.47
CA VAL A 555 21.38 -1.04 17.82
C VAL A 555 20.72 0.27 18.23
N ASN A 556 21.38 1.01 19.12
CA ASN A 556 21.01 2.38 19.53
C ASN A 556 19.53 2.55 19.94
N SER A 557 18.93 1.49 20.48
CA SER A 557 17.48 1.42 20.74
C SER A 557 17.17 1.50 22.23
N SER A 558 15.96 1.96 22.57
CA SER A 558 15.43 1.98 23.94
C SER A 558 14.23 1.03 24.04
N LEU A 559 14.26 0.06 24.95
CA LEU A 559 13.22 -0.96 25.06
C LEU A 559 12.93 -1.31 26.53
N TYR A 560 11.72 -1.81 26.81
CA TYR A 560 11.35 -2.24 28.16
C TYR A 560 11.82 -3.68 28.43
N TYR A 561 11.68 -4.56 27.44
CA TYR A 561 12.22 -5.91 27.39
C TYR A 561 12.56 -6.28 25.93
N GLY A 562 13.50 -7.20 25.71
CA GLY A 562 13.71 -7.75 24.36
C GLY A 562 12.58 -8.72 24.00
N PHE A 563 12.42 -9.74 24.83
CA PHE A 563 11.40 -10.78 24.72
C PHE A 563 10.47 -10.73 25.93
N TYR A 564 9.18 -10.68 25.66
CA TYR A 564 8.11 -10.77 26.65
C TYR A 564 7.31 -12.05 26.42
N ASN A 565 7.26 -12.93 27.43
CA ASN A 565 6.65 -14.25 27.31
C ASN A 565 5.48 -14.38 28.29
N LYS A 566 4.32 -14.84 27.80
CA LYS A 566 3.19 -15.29 28.65
C LYS A 566 2.95 -16.80 28.61
N GLY A 567 3.44 -17.48 27.56
CA GLY A 567 3.40 -18.94 27.43
C GLY A 567 4.70 -19.60 27.89
N ASN A 568 4.87 -20.91 27.63
CA ASN A 568 6.09 -21.67 27.93
C ASN A 568 6.98 -21.91 26.67
N PRO A 569 7.48 -20.86 25.97
CA PRO A 569 8.18 -21.05 24.72
C PRO A 569 9.60 -21.60 24.94
N THR A 570 10.07 -22.34 23.94
CA THR A 570 11.50 -22.52 23.67
C THR A 570 11.96 -21.46 22.68
N ILE A 571 12.95 -20.65 23.04
CA ILE A 571 13.48 -19.56 22.22
C ILE A 571 14.91 -19.87 21.80
N ASP A 572 15.14 -19.94 20.49
CA ASP A 572 16.46 -20.13 19.90
C ASP A 572 16.90 -18.83 19.20
N LEU A 573 17.99 -18.24 19.66
CA LEU A 573 18.56 -16.98 19.17
C LEU A 573 19.98 -17.23 18.66
N LEU A 574 20.19 -17.15 17.35
CA LEU A 574 21.47 -17.48 16.72
C LEU A 574 22.06 -16.30 15.95
N ASN A 575 23.39 -16.21 15.91
CA ASN A 575 24.16 -15.28 15.07
C ASN A 575 23.73 -13.81 15.20
N SER A 576 23.40 -13.37 16.41
CA SER A 576 22.72 -12.09 16.65
C SER A 576 23.64 -11.05 17.28
N ARG A 577 23.24 -9.77 17.24
CA ARG A 577 24.00 -8.65 17.82
C ARG A 577 23.09 -7.64 18.50
N PHE A 578 23.39 -7.29 19.74
CA PHE A 578 22.70 -6.24 20.49
C PHE A 578 23.72 -5.23 20.94
N GLU A 579 23.65 -4.00 20.43
CA GLU A 579 24.67 -2.98 20.68
C GLU A 579 24.13 -1.60 21.08
N ASN A 580 24.74 -0.99 22.10
CA ASN A 580 24.42 0.37 22.55
C ASN A 580 22.93 0.59 22.87
N ASN A 581 22.23 -0.45 23.35
CA ASN A 581 20.82 -0.35 23.71
C ASN A 581 20.62 0.01 25.17
N ILE A 582 19.53 0.71 25.46
CA ILE A 582 19.03 0.95 26.82
C ILE A 582 17.81 0.05 27.01
N ILE A 583 17.87 -0.86 27.97
CA ILE A 583 16.87 -1.89 28.20
C ILE A 583 16.37 -1.74 29.63
N TYR A 584 15.09 -1.46 29.85
CA TYR A 584 14.63 -1.22 31.22
C TYR A 584 14.79 -2.46 32.10
N ASN A 585 14.28 -3.62 31.69
CA ASN A 585 14.51 -4.87 32.40
C ASN A 585 15.74 -5.59 31.83
N SER A 586 15.52 -6.45 30.84
CA SER A 586 16.54 -7.28 30.22
C SER A 586 16.13 -7.69 28.81
N ILE A 587 17.08 -8.20 28.02
CA ILE A 587 16.77 -8.81 26.71
C ILE A 587 15.83 -10.00 26.93
N LEU A 588 16.18 -10.91 27.83
CA LEU A 588 15.35 -12.04 28.26
C LEU A 588 14.79 -11.76 29.65
N TYR A 589 13.52 -11.39 29.72
CA TYR A 589 12.85 -11.10 30.98
C TYR A 589 11.87 -12.22 31.34
N ILE A 590 12.05 -12.83 32.51
CA ILE A 590 11.19 -13.89 33.03
C ILE A 590 10.45 -13.35 34.25
N LYS A 591 9.14 -13.20 34.11
CA LYS A 591 8.21 -12.85 35.19
C LYS A 591 7.15 -13.94 35.24
N ASP A 592 6.67 -14.26 36.44
CA ASP A 592 5.62 -15.26 36.70
C ASP A 592 6.03 -16.75 36.58
N ASN A 593 5.08 -17.65 36.83
CA ASN A 593 5.26 -19.11 36.89
C ASN A 593 5.37 -19.77 35.50
N ILE A 594 6.17 -19.19 34.62
CA ILE A 594 6.31 -19.60 33.23
C ILE A 594 7.58 -20.45 33.04
N PHE A 595 7.44 -21.60 32.38
CA PHE A 595 8.55 -22.46 31.97
C PHE A 595 9.07 -22.05 30.58
N SER A 596 10.14 -21.26 30.53
CA SER A 596 10.80 -20.92 29.26
C SER A 596 12.16 -21.61 29.13
N LYS A 597 12.48 -22.04 27.91
CA LYS A 597 13.81 -22.52 27.54
C LYS A 597 14.45 -21.53 26.57
N PHE A 598 15.73 -21.26 26.73
CA PHE A 598 16.47 -20.36 25.85
C PHE A 598 17.75 -21.03 25.38
N SER A 599 18.02 -21.00 24.07
CA SER A 599 19.26 -21.43 23.46
C SER A 599 19.84 -20.27 22.64
N ILE A 600 20.91 -19.66 23.14
CA ILE A 600 21.56 -18.50 22.53
C ILE A 600 22.91 -18.93 21.98
N GLY A 601 23.14 -18.73 20.69
CA GLY A 601 24.36 -19.17 19.99
C GLY A 601 25.00 -18.06 19.17
N ASN A 602 26.33 -18.00 19.14
CA ASN A 602 27.11 -17.08 18.28
C ASN A 602 26.61 -15.62 18.35
N THR A 603 26.26 -15.13 19.54
CA THR A 603 25.59 -13.84 19.71
C THR A 603 26.47 -12.85 20.45
N GLU A 604 26.50 -11.60 19.99
CA GLU A 604 27.26 -10.51 20.58
C GLU A 604 26.35 -9.54 21.33
N PHE A 605 26.68 -9.23 22.57
CA PHE A 605 26.03 -8.22 23.39
C PHE A 605 27.06 -7.16 23.74
N ILE A 606 26.94 -5.96 23.19
CA ILE A 606 27.96 -4.91 23.26
C ILE A 606 27.37 -3.63 23.85
N SER A 607 27.92 -3.12 24.95
CA SER A 607 27.59 -1.80 25.49
C SER A 607 26.10 -1.57 25.81
N ASN A 608 25.35 -2.62 26.18
CA ASN A 608 23.95 -2.48 26.57
C ASN A 608 23.82 -2.04 28.04
N ILE A 609 22.78 -1.28 28.36
CA ILE A 609 22.50 -0.76 29.70
C ILE A 609 21.15 -1.28 30.22
N GLY A 610 21.11 -1.85 31.42
CA GLY A 610 19.95 -2.47 32.06
C GLY A 610 19.59 -1.92 33.44
N LYS A 611 18.37 -2.13 33.97
CA LYS A 611 18.08 -1.92 35.42
C LYS A 611 18.73 -3.01 36.26
N GLN A 612 18.47 -4.27 35.93
CA GLN A 612 19.01 -5.46 36.59
C GLN A 612 19.26 -6.52 35.53
N GLY A 613 20.39 -7.22 35.56
CA GLY A 613 20.72 -8.30 34.64
C GLY A 613 20.36 -8.01 33.17
N VAL A 614 21.14 -7.17 32.49
CA VAL A 614 20.77 -6.60 31.18
C VAL A 614 20.47 -7.62 30.08
N ILE A 615 21.04 -8.84 30.16
CA ILE A 615 20.77 -9.90 29.18
C ILE A 615 19.67 -10.84 29.67
N LEU A 616 19.74 -11.31 30.92
CA LEU A 616 18.74 -12.19 31.52
C LEU A 616 18.35 -11.66 32.91
N GLN A 617 17.04 -11.52 33.14
CA GLN A 617 16.50 -11.18 34.44
C GLN A 617 15.36 -12.12 34.77
N ASN A 618 15.50 -12.90 35.84
CA ASN A 618 14.49 -13.84 36.33
C ASN A 618 13.92 -13.41 37.68
N MET A 619 12.67 -12.98 37.64
CA MET A 619 11.88 -12.57 38.80
C MET A 619 10.91 -13.67 39.26
N SER A 620 11.02 -14.89 38.71
CA SER A 620 10.16 -16.02 39.09
C SER A 620 10.70 -16.77 40.30
N SER A 621 9.82 -17.06 41.26
CA SER A 621 10.12 -17.82 42.48
C SER A 621 10.11 -19.34 42.28
N LYS A 622 9.73 -19.84 41.10
CA LYS A 622 9.75 -21.28 40.76
C LYS A 622 10.97 -21.67 39.91
N LYS A 623 11.51 -22.87 40.19
CA LYS A 623 12.79 -23.42 39.66
C LYS A 623 12.80 -23.85 38.18
N ILE A 624 11.97 -23.31 37.30
CA ILE A 624 11.76 -23.92 35.98
C ILE A 624 12.08 -22.94 34.84
N TYR A 625 13.38 -22.75 34.58
CA TYR A 625 13.87 -22.26 33.29
C TYR A 625 15.18 -22.98 32.95
N THR A 626 15.47 -23.16 31.66
CA THR A 626 16.74 -23.74 31.18
C THR A 626 17.33 -22.81 30.15
N GLY A 627 18.54 -22.32 30.38
CA GLY A 627 19.22 -21.40 29.47
C GLY A 627 20.53 -22.00 28.98
N SER A 628 20.89 -21.82 27.72
CA SER A 628 22.21 -22.16 27.21
C SER A 628 22.73 -21.00 26.38
N PHE A 629 23.96 -20.57 26.66
CA PHE A 629 24.69 -19.58 25.89
C PHE A 629 25.93 -20.25 25.31
N LYS A 630 26.07 -20.25 23.98
CA LYS A 630 27.18 -20.88 23.28
C LYS A 630 27.88 -19.89 22.36
N ASN A 631 29.21 -19.81 22.40
CA ASN A 631 29.99 -18.90 21.56
C ASN A 631 29.53 -17.42 21.64
N CYS A 632 29.05 -16.98 22.80
CA CYS A 632 28.54 -15.61 22.96
C CYS A 632 29.65 -14.65 23.41
N ILE A 633 29.55 -13.38 23.02
CA ILE A 633 30.45 -12.31 23.45
C ILE A 633 29.64 -11.30 24.26
N PHE A 634 30.07 -11.02 25.49
CA PHE A 634 29.49 -9.99 26.33
C PHE A 634 30.53 -8.89 26.55
N LYS A 635 30.40 -7.76 25.85
CA LYS A 635 31.35 -6.66 25.92
C LYS A 635 30.70 -5.41 26.51
N ASN A 636 31.28 -4.81 27.55
CA ASN A 636 30.86 -3.50 28.10
C ASN A 636 29.37 -3.38 28.53
N ASN A 637 28.68 -4.49 28.81
CA ASN A 637 27.29 -4.43 29.25
C ASN A 637 27.20 -4.02 30.74
N LYS A 638 26.24 -3.16 31.09
CA LYS A 638 26.10 -2.59 32.44
C LYS A 638 24.66 -2.74 32.94
N ALA A 639 24.47 -3.16 34.18
CA ALA A 639 23.21 -2.97 34.91
C ALA A 639 23.37 -1.83 35.93
N MET A 640 22.32 -1.05 36.18
CA MET A 640 22.35 0.03 37.18
C MET A 640 22.17 -0.49 38.61
N GLY A 641 21.38 -1.55 38.79
CA GLY A 641 21.21 -2.29 40.04
C GLY A 641 21.99 -3.61 40.02
N ASN A 642 21.31 -4.73 40.23
CA ASN A 642 21.95 -6.03 40.45
C ASN A 642 22.22 -6.81 39.16
N GLY A 643 23.21 -7.71 39.21
CA GLY A 643 23.39 -8.82 38.28
C GLY A 643 24.21 -8.54 37.01
N GLY A 644 24.56 -7.29 36.70
CA GLY A 644 25.33 -6.96 35.48
C GLY A 644 24.71 -7.54 34.20
N ILE A 645 25.16 -8.71 33.77
CA ILE A 645 24.66 -9.51 32.62
C ILE A 645 23.41 -10.33 33.00
N LEU A 646 23.37 -10.96 34.19
CA LEU A 646 22.32 -11.90 34.62
C LEU A 646 21.84 -11.57 36.04
N PHE A 647 20.53 -11.53 36.27
CA PHE A 647 19.94 -11.44 37.61
C PHE A 647 18.88 -12.52 37.79
N SER A 648 18.83 -13.16 38.97
CA SER A 648 17.80 -14.14 39.29
C SER A 648 17.52 -14.18 40.78
N ILE A 649 16.23 -14.25 41.16
CA ILE A 649 15.79 -14.48 42.55
C ILE A 649 15.78 -15.98 42.93
N THR A 650 15.98 -16.87 41.95
CA THR A 650 16.10 -18.31 42.15
C THR A 650 17.40 -18.86 41.53
N SER A 651 17.77 -20.09 41.89
CA SER A 651 19.01 -20.73 41.43
C SER A 651 19.10 -20.83 39.89
N LEU A 652 20.23 -20.39 39.34
CA LEU A 652 20.61 -20.45 37.92
C LEU A 652 21.24 -21.79 37.47
N LYS A 653 21.27 -22.84 38.31
CA LYS A 653 21.96 -24.13 38.03
C LYS A 653 21.61 -24.81 36.68
N THR A 654 20.47 -24.49 36.09
CA THR A 654 20.01 -24.99 34.79
C THR A 654 20.44 -24.11 33.62
N THR A 655 21.25 -23.08 33.87
CA THR A 655 21.79 -22.18 32.85
C THR A 655 23.26 -22.50 32.58
N THR A 656 23.63 -22.76 31.33
CA THR A 656 24.99 -23.12 30.92
C THR A 656 25.61 -22.08 30.00
N PHE A 657 26.93 -21.91 30.10
CA PHE A 657 27.72 -21.03 29.24
C PHE A 657 28.88 -21.82 28.63
N ASP A 658 28.88 -22.00 27.32
CA ASP A 658 29.86 -22.76 26.56
C ASP A 658 30.64 -21.83 25.62
N ASN A 659 31.97 -21.84 25.72
CA ASN A 659 32.89 -21.02 24.92
C ASN A 659 32.48 -19.52 24.80
N CYS A 660 31.96 -18.95 25.88
CA CYS A 660 31.57 -17.54 25.93
C CYS A 660 32.76 -16.66 26.39
N THR A 661 32.77 -15.40 25.93
CA THR A 661 33.79 -14.40 26.31
C THR A 661 33.12 -13.20 26.98
N VAL A 662 33.70 -12.71 28.07
CA VAL A 662 33.29 -11.47 28.73
C VAL A 662 34.43 -10.45 28.64
N CYS A 663 34.14 -9.25 28.14
CA CYS A 663 35.08 -8.20 27.75
C CYS A 663 34.70 -6.84 28.37
N PHE A 664 35.68 -6.08 28.90
CA PHE A 664 35.45 -4.79 29.58
C PHE A 664 36.50 -3.74 29.18
N SER A 665 36.25 -2.94 28.14
CA SER A 665 36.82 -1.61 27.87
C SER A 665 36.42 -1.08 26.46
N GLN A 666 36.56 0.24 26.25
CA GLN A 666 36.54 0.87 24.93
C GLN A 666 37.90 0.85 24.20
N LYS A 667 38.99 0.39 24.86
CA LYS A 667 40.37 0.45 24.33
C LYS A 667 40.97 -0.96 24.22
N LYS A 668 41.15 -1.44 22.99
CA LYS A 668 41.65 -2.79 22.61
C LYS A 668 42.96 -3.25 23.27
N GLU A 669 43.72 -2.40 23.95
CA GLU A 669 45.12 -2.69 24.30
C GLU A 669 45.33 -3.56 25.55
N TYR A 670 44.33 -3.72 26.43
CA TYR A 670 44.53 -4.43 27.71
C TYR A 670 43.30 -5.18 28.27
N GLU A 671 42.59 -5.98 27.46
CA GLU A 671 41.54 -6.86 27.99
C GLU A 671 42.05 -8.31 28.14
N PRO A 672 42.03 -8.91 29.34
CA PRO A 672 42.15 -10.35 29.49
C PRO A 672 40.90 -11.01 28.87
N THR A 673 41.08 -11.91 27.92
CA THR A 673 40.01 -12.78 27.43
C THR A 673 39.59 -13.70 28.57
N PHE A 674 38.61 -13.31 29.36
CA PHE A 674 38.04 -14.18 30.38
C PHE A 674 37.15 -15.21 29.68
N LYS A 675 37.66 -16.43 29.54
CA LYS A 675 36.90 -17.65 29.22
C LYS A 675 36.59 -18.33 30.55
N PRO A 676 35.52 -17.96 31.26
CA PRO A 676 35.26 -18.59 32.54
C PRO A 676 34.99 -20.08 32.30
N ASN A 677 35.72 -20.94 33.02
CA ASN A 677 35.30 -22.32 33.19
C ASN A 677 34.17 -22.33 34.24
N ILE A 678 32.98 -21.84 33.85
CA ILE A 678 31.83 -21.57 34.73
C ILE A 678 31.38 -22.83 35.49
N LEU A 679 31.67 -24.02 34.94
CA LEU A 679 31.25 -25.30 35.50
C LEU A 679 32.24 -25.90 36.50
N SER A 680 33.52 -25.51 36.48
CA SER A 680 34.53 -26.11 37.36
C SER A 680 34.79 -25.33 38.65
N ASP A 681 34.33 -24.09 38.71
CA ASP A 681 34.56 -23.20 39.85
C ASP A 681 33.29 -23.08 40.69
N SER A 682 33.26 -23.82 41.81
CA SER A 682 32.16 -23.81 42.77
C SER A 682 31.98 -22.48 43.48
N GLU A 683 32.88 -21.51 43.31
CA GLU A 683 32.80 -20.15 43.86
C GLU A 683 32.42 -19.10 42.81
N ASN A 684 32.11 -19.52 41.57
CA ASN A 684 31.79 -18.59 40.51
C ASN A 684 30.49 -17.82 40.80
N VAL A 685 30.64 -16.50 40.99
CA VAL A 685 29.57 -15.54 41.30
C VAL A 685 28.43 -15.57 40.25
N LEU A 686 28.71 -16.01 39.02
CA LEU A 686 27.69 -16.19 37.97
C LEU A 686 26.85 -17.48 38.12
N ALA A 687 27.35 -18.50 38.83
CA ALA A 687 26.72 -19.82 38.94
C ALA A 687 25.89 -20.02 40.23
N ASN A 688 26.24 -19.33 41.32
CA ASN A 688 25.63 -19.52 42.66
C ASN A 688 24.62 -18.43 43.04
N GLY A 689 23.67 -18.15 42.13
CA GLY A 689 22.63 -17.15 42.34
C GLY A 689 21.83 -17.33 43.64
N ILE A 690 22.23 -16.56 44.66
CA ILE A 690 21.37 -15.93 45.67
C ILE A 690 21.97 -14.54 45.95
N SER A 691 21.30 -13.48 45.49
CA SER A 691 21.37 -12.10 46.03
C SER A 691 22.70 -11.35 46.12
N PHE A 692 23.76 -11.68 45.39
CA PHE A 692 25.00 -10.90 45.47
C PHE A 692 25.60 -10.57 44.10
N GLY A 693 25.75 -9.28 43.86
CA GLY A 693 26.35 -8.69 42.67
C GLY A 693 25.53 -7.48 42.26
N GLY A 694 26.07 -6.28 42.50
CA GLY A 694 25.59 -5.04 41.87
C GLY A 694 25.80 -5.11 40.34
N PRO A 695 26.16 -4.00 39.66
CA PRO A 695 26.77 -4.11 38.35
C PRO A 695 27.95 -5.10 38.45
N PHE A 696 28.47 -5.65 37.36
CA PHE A 696 29.80 -6.25 37.38
C PHE A 696 30.81 -5.13 37.65
N VAL A 697 30.81 -4.63 38.89
CA VAL A 697 31.86 -3.83 39.44
C VAL A 697 32.82 -4.87 39.97
N THR A 698 33.91 -5.08 39.24
CA THR A 698 35.12 -5.51 39.94
C THR A 698 35.27 -4.57 41.11
N ASN A 699 35.37 -5.12 42.32
CA ASN A 699 35.65 -4.35 43.54
C ASN A 699 36.69 -3.27 43.23
N PRO A 700 36.66 -2.09 43.88
CA PRO A 700 37.70 -1.11 43.67
C PRO A 700 39.06 -1.76 44.00
N THR A 701 39.87 -2.00 42.97
CA THR A 701 41.16 -2.69 43.08
C THR A 701 42.32 -1.71 43.10
N LYS A 702 42.06 -0.43 42.75
CA LYS A 702 43.06 0.60 42.55
C LYS A 702 42.61 1.91 43.20
N VAL A 703 43.56 2.61 43.80
CA VAL A 703 43.38 4.00 44.26
C VAL A 703 44.26 4.87 43.39
N LEU A 704 43.65 5.81 42.68
CA LEU A 704 44.38 6.83 41.95
C LEU A 704 44.32 8.13 42.74
N CYS A 705 45.46 8.53 43.28
CA CYS A 705 45.58 9.83 43.94
C CYS A 705 46.22 10.84 42.98
N ASN A 706 45.76 12.08 43.02
CA ASN A 706 46.39 13.16 42.28
C ASN A 706 47.87 13.29 42.72
N PRO A 707 48.80 13.53 41.79
CA PRO A 707 50.20 13.79 42.14
C PRO A 707 50.27 15.01 43.06
N ILE A 708 51.05 14.88 44.14
CA ILE A 708 51.27 15.96 45.09
C ILE A 708 52.32 16.91 44.51
N GLU A 709 51.98 18.17 44.30
CA GLU A 709 52.95 19.26 44.27
C GLU A 709 52.83 20.00 45.62
N PRO A 710 53.87 19.92 46.48
CA PRO A 710 55.15 20.59 46.19
C PRO A 710 56.39 19.70 46.31
N ARG A 711 57.51 20.23 45.79
CA ARG A 711 58.84 19.60 45.61
C ARG A 711 59.58 19.16 46.89
N SER A 712 59.03 19.39 48.08
CA SER A 712 59.58 18.92 49.36
C SER A 712 58.48 18.77 50.40
N ILE A 713 58.47 17.66 51.13
CA ILE A 713 57.57 17.39 52.26
C ILE A 713 58.43 17.26 53.52
N ASN A 714 58.23 18.13 54.50
CA ASN A 714 58.88 18.04 55.81
C ASN A 714 58.03 17.22 56.79
N SER A 715 58.67 16.71 57.85
CA SER A 715 57.95 16.05 58.93
C SER A 715 56.99 17.03 59.60
N GLY A 716 55.69 16.70 59.63
CA GLY A 716 54.63 17.53 60.21
C GLY A 716 53.76 18.29 59.20
N ASP A 717 54.13 18.30 57.92
CA ASP A 717 53.35 18.98 56.88
C ASP A 717 52.01 18.27 56.64
N LYS A 718 50.91 19.04 56.59
CA LYS A 718 49.59 18.54 56.17
C LYS A 718 49.50 18.57 54.65
N ILE A 719 49.29 17.41 54.04
CA ILE A 719 49.10 17.26 52.60
C ILE A 719 47.67 16.85 52.33
N ASN A 720 46.96 17.63 51.51
CA ASN A 720 45.67 17.23 50.97
C ASN A 720 45.88 16.38 49.72
N VAL A 721 45.46 15.13 49.79
CA VAL A 721 45.53 14.19 48.67
C VAL A 721 44.11 13.84 48.26
N ASN A 722 43.72 14.23 47.06
CA ASN A 722 42.46 13.76 46.47
C ASN A 722 42.72 12.41 45.80
N CYS A 723 42.01 11.38 46.26
CA CYS A 723 42.09 10.03 45.72
C CYS A 723 40.73 9.61 45.16
N SER A 724 40.75 9.04 43.97
CA SER A 724 39.61 8.36 43.35
C SER A 724 39.79 6.86 43.51
N LEU A 725 38.72 6.19 43.96
CA LEU A 725 38.65 4.74 43.99
C LEU A 725 38.27 4.25 42.61
N LEU A 726 39.08 3.34 42.09
CA LEU A 726 38.98 2.79 40.75
C LEU A 726 38.84 1.28 40.81
N ASP A 727 38.03 0.73 39.94
CA ASP A 727 38.06 -0.70 39.66
C ASP A 727 39.26 -1.09 38.77
N ASP A 728 39.38 -2.39 38.44
CA ASP A 728 40.45 -2.88 37.57
C ASP A 728 40.44 -2.23 36.18
N TYR A 729 39.31 -1.60 35.81
CA TYR A 729 39.01 -0.98 34.53
C TYR A 729 39.01 0.56 34.57
N ASN A 730 39.46 1.18 35.66
CA ASN A 730 39.56 2.64 35.89
C ASN A 730 38.23 3.41 35.98
N ASN A 731 37.11 2.76 36.32
CA ASN A 731 35.87 3.48 36.61
C ASN A 731 35.93 4.13 38.00
N VAL A 732 35.60 5.41 38.10
CA VAL A 732 35.56 6.14 39.38
C VAL A 732 34.31 5.74 40.17
N TYR A 733 34.50 5.25 41.39
CA TYR A 733 33.42 5.09 42.35
C TYR A 733 33.11 6.42 43.04
N ASP A 734 31.84 6.83 43.02
CA ASP A 734 31.35 8.02 43.70
C ASP A 734 30.67 7.65 45.02
N PHE A 735 31.33 7.96 46.14
CA PHE A 735 30.87 7.62 47.49
C PHE A 735 29.89 8.64 48.09
N GLN A 736 29.61 9.76 47.41
CA GLN A 736 28.87 10.87 48.02
C GLN A 736 27.42 10.52 48.43
N LYS A 737 26.82 9.47 47.85
CA LYS A 737 25.47 9.00 48.22
C LYS A 737 25.43 7.85 49.24
N GLU A 738 26.54 7.14 49.49
CA GLU A 738 26.55 5.88 50.24
C GLU A 738 27.19 5.98 51.64
N LEU A 739 27.91 7.06 51.93
CA LEU A 739 28.67 7.26 53.17
C LEU A 739 27.83 7.24 54.45
N GLU A 740 26.57 7.69 54.41
CA GLU A 740 25.71 7.72 55.60
C GLU A 740 25.22 6.33 56.04
N SER A 741 25.35 5.32 55.18
CA SER A 741 24.90 3.94 55.43
C SER A 741 26.03 2.91 55.55
N ALA A 742 27.29 3.30 55.35
CA ALA A 742 28.43 2.39 55.28
C ALA A 742 28.91 1.93 56.67
N ASN A 743 29.12 0.61 56.86
CA ASN A 743 29.73 0.03 58.05
C ASN A 743 31.25 -0.12 57.85
N ILE A 744 32.06 -0.12 58.92
CA ILE A 744 33.52 -0.37 58.87
C ILE A 744 33.93 -1.63 58.09
N LYS A 745 33.01 -2.61 57.97
CA LYS A 745 33.17 -3.84 57.19
C LYS A 745 33.00 -3.67 55.66
N ASP A 746 32.45 -2.55 55.21
CA ASP A 746 32.23 -2.23 53.80
C ASP A 746 33.41 -1.40 53.20
N PHE A 747 34.43 -1.11 54.02
CA PHE A 747 35.59 -0.32 53.60
C PHE A 747 36.69 -1.20 53.00
N VAL A 748 37.25 -0.75 51.89
CA VAL A 748 38.46 -1.33 51.31
C VAL A 748 39.67 -0.60 51.88
N PHE A 749 40.54 -1.33 52.58
CA PHE A 749 41.76 -0.78 53.16
C PHE A 749 42.90 -0.80 52.13
N PHE A 750 43.44 0.37 51.83
CA PHE A 750 44.59 0.52 50.94
C PHE A 750 45.83 0.98 51.70
N LYS A 751 46.96 0.31 51.44
CA LYS A 751 48.26 0.84 51.84
C LYS A 751 48.71 1.84 50.79
N VAL A 752 48.74 3.12 51.14
CA VAL A 752 49.36 4.15 50.30
C VAL A 752 50.87 4.13 50.52
N THR A 753 51.62 3.90 49.46
CA THR A 753 53.08 3.84 49.48
C THR A 753 53.65 4.99 48.65
N ILE A 754 54.55 5.77 49.25
CA ILE A 754 55.30 6.84 48.59
C ILE A 754 56.56 6.23 47.99
N GLU A 755 56.61 6.11 46.65
CA GLU A 755 57.80 5.62 45.96
C GLU A 755 58.48 6.74 45.19
N ASN A 756 59.78 6.93 45.45
CA ASN A 756 60.63 7.83 44.69
C ASN A 756 61.07 7.11 43.40
N LYS A 757 60.41 7.36 42.27
CA LYS A 757 60.67 6.63 41.02
C LYS A 757 61.97 7.11 40.33
N LYS A 758 63.01 6.28 40.49
CA LYS A 758 64.31 6.21 39.78
C LYS A 758 65.32 7.37 40.00
N LYS A 759 66.53 6.95 40.39
CA LYS A 759 67.76 7.74 40.43
C LYS A 759 68.06 8.33 39.04
N LYS A 760 67.88 9.66 38.94
CA LYS A 760 68.38 10.64 37.94
C LYS A 760 67.19 11.42 37.35
N HIS A 761 67.05 12.64 37.87
CA HIS A 761 65.98 13.64 37.67
C HIS A 761 64.74 13.47 38.57
N TYR A 762 64.70 14.34 39.58
CA TYR A 762 63.58 14.58 40.48
C TYR A 762 62.46 15.26 39.70
N ASP A 763 61.24 14.70 39.67
CA ASP A 763 60.07 15.54 39.35
C ASP A 763 58.71 15.00 39.82
N LYS A 764 58.54 13.74 40.26
CA LYS A 764 57.20 13.26 40.72
C LYS A 764 57.28 12.24 41.85
N VAL A 765 56.56 12.51 42.95
CA VAL A 765 56.23 11.51 43.97
C VAL A 765 54.99 10.75 43.50
N GLY A 766 55.14 9.46 43.22
CA GLY A 766 54.02 8.59 42.87
C GLY A 766 53.45 7.92 44.12
N LEU A 767 52.15 8.11 44.37
CA LEU A 767 51.41 7.31 45.35
C LEU A 767 50.96 6.01 44.68
N LYS A 768 51.29 4.87 45.28
CA LYS A 768 50.75 3.56 44.88
C LYS A 768 49.97 2.94 46.03
N GLY A 769 48.71 2.63 45.78
CA GLY A 769 47.88 1.80 46.66
C GLY A 769 48.08 0.32 46.37
N LYS A 770 48.15 -0.53 47.41
CA LYS A 770 47.90 -1.97 47.29
C LYS A 770 46.83 -2.35 48.32
N THR A 771 45.83 -3.13 47.90
CA THR A 771 44.78 -3.67 48.77
C THR A 771 45.41 -4.60 49.80
N ILE A 772 45.08 -4.42 51.08
CA ILE A 772 45.63 -5.23 52.18
C ILE A 772 44.69 -6.39 52.52
N GLU A 773 43.38 -6.16 52.53
CA GLU A 773 42.37 -7.15 52.94
C GLU A 773 41.01 -6.83 52.30
N TYR A 774 40.19 -7.88 52.09
CA TYR A 774 38.77 -7.76 51.74
C TYR A 774 37.94 -8.28 52.91
N CYS A 775 36.92 -7.54 53.34
CA CYS A 775 35.86 -8.08 54.20
C CYS A 775 34.55 -8.00 53.41
N TRP A 776 34.02 -9.15 53.01
CA TRP A 776 32.63 -9.26 52.56
C TRP A 776 31.79 -9.80 53.71
N LYS A 777 30.59 -9.26 53.85
CA LYS A 777 29.62 -9.68 54.86
C LYS A 777 29.24 -11.15 54.59
N ASN A 778 29.51 -12.01 55.58
CA ASN A 778 29.26 -13.47 55.65
C ASN A 778 30.37 -14.42 55.14
N CYS A 779 31.52 -14.40 55.80
CA CYS A 779 32.25 -15.65 56.09
C CYS A 779 32.19 -15.86 57.61
N MET A 780 31.09 -16.43 58.11
CA MET A 780 31.15 -17.14 59.38
C MET A 780 31.88 -18.46 59.11
N SER A 781 33.13 -18.53 59.55
CA SER A 781 33.63 -19.72 60.22
C SER A 781 34.38 -19.24 61.44
N ASP A 782 33.79 -19.45 62.61
CA ASP A 782 34.55 -19.52 63.85
C ASP A 782 35.70 -20.50 63.65
N HIS A 783 36.95 -20.02 63.68
CA HIS A 783 38.09 -20.69 64.30
C HIS A 783 39.37 -19.82 64.21
N ILE A 784 39.82 -19.35 65.39
CA ILE A 784 41.19 -19.34 65.99
C ILE A 784 42.39 -19.20 65.02
N PHE A 785 43.38 -18.30 65.16
CA PHE A 785 44.15 -17.69 66.26
C PHE A 785 44.63 -16.29 65.78
N GLY A 786 45.00 -15.28 66.57
CA GLY A 786 45.70 -15.32 67.86
C GLY A 786 47.23 -15.20 67.70
N LYS A 787 47.76 -14.14 67.06
CA LYS A 787 48.96 -13.35 67.43
C LYS A 787 49.36 -12.37 66.33
#